data_AF-A0A1V6R6Y8-F1
#
_entry.id   AF-A0A1V6R6Y8-F1
#
_cell.length_a   1.000
_cell.length_b   1.000
_cell.length_c   1.000
_cell.angle_alpha   90.00
_cell.angle_beta   90.00
_cell.angle_gamma   90.00
#
_symmetry.space_group_name_H-M   'P 1'
#
loop_
_entity.id
_entity.type
_entity.pdbx_description
1 polymer ?
#
loop_
_entity_poly.entity_id
_entity_poly.type
_entity_poly.pdbx_seq_one_letter_code
_entity_poly.pdbx_strand_id
1 'polypeptide(L)'
;MATPRRNGQLASCEPCRMSKLRCDHTSPICERCERRGLHCTYHPAPLTKPLTGIRPEKKRRVVCESDSASNASRLQNENDVWTRKQASVSAPGFLGQTSYSDAFTDTRNGLLVGVPYLTSHDNFPVDQKRINLGARVLALLENLSFYRDVVTARFKIWKGWSLGWPVTNMIFTVVEKMWNSLENEGMDTNERALFLSKKLFETHSRGLEVHPSMTWEDFQSAAAGRWELIGMIFTLTGLATDWVPHSDPIFMRQNTMDPKSLAITATAVGDICLQFCDSSGIVNDIVGWLLLHQVSLLAIVYGESDFRPWRKLGDLSTTVFALGLHQDSSTKVPFFLSEMRKRTMVAAYSMDKVLATFLGRPPLISWRYCDIQMPLDLSVEEIFADSVVRDAAIARLDEKSGWNLESSLMKGTWPRIALITSVLREKVLELSLSCQLDNLSLRVEQLSRESRELRQGLPEFLHWKPDIDGLVFSRVEYDLLFGIHIEFLDNDFLLYQTLARRTQTQPEAIIGIAREILKALVTMISEKIRSRQPIKDIAFNVCLPGLPSAGLLCAELLRQSRSTVISSFPGFPRSEIIQNLTLFAAYLDTIIKPHDGNYRVAQQGQRAIRHVLDQVLSVEGLSSIVEDTRTSEKLISDASLLDGVNFDDHDLFLGWLDGNMQHMSDSWLGWVNFT
;
A
#
# COMPACT_ATOMS: atom_id res chain seq x y z
N MET A 1 30.11 -44.89 -36.20
CA MET A 1 30.06 -45.23 -34.76
C MET A 1 29.35 -44.11 -34.00
N ALA A 2 28.55 -44.45 -32.99
CA ALA A 2 27.83 -43.47 -32.18
C ALA A 2 28.79 -42.65 -31.31
N THR A 3 28.68 -41.31 -31.35
CA THR A 3 29.49 -40.41 -30.51
C THR A 3 28.73 -40.00 -29.25
N PRO A 4 29.43 -39.78 -28.12
CA PRO A 4 28.81 -39.25 -26.91
C PRO A 4 28.33 -37.81 -27.11
N ARG A 5 27.18 -37.49 -26.52
CA ARG A 5 26.67 -36.11 -26.38
C ARG A 5 27.34 -35.40 -25.21
N ARG A 6 27.14 -34.08 -25.09
CA ARG A 6 27.68 -33.26 -23.97
C ARG A 6 27.26 -33.74 -22.58
N ASN A 7 26.17 -34.50 -22.46
CA ASN A 7 25.71 -35.12 -21.21
C ASN A 7 26.24 -36.56 -20.99
N GLY A 8 27.20 -37.03 -21.79
CA GLY A 8 27.85 -38.34 -21.65
C GLY A 8 27.10 -39.52 -22.28
N GLN A 9 25.85 -39.37 -22.72
CA GLN A 9 25.09 -40.46 -23.36
C GLN A 9 25.40 -40.57 -24.86
N LEU A 10 25.38 -41.79 -25.41
CA LEU A 10 25.58 -42.02 -26.85
C LEU A 10 24.44 -41.44 -27.69
N ALA A 11 24.77 -40.79 -28.79
CA ALA A 11 23.77 -40.30 -29.73
C ALA A 11 23.11 -41.46 -30.49
N SER A 12 21.76 -41.48 -30.52
CA SER A 12 21.00 -42.37 -31.40
C SER A 12 21.29 -42.06 -32.89
N CYS A 13 21.19 -43.06 -33.76
CA CYS A 13 21.27 -42.82 -35.21
C CYS A 13 20.10 -41.95 -35.69
N GLU A 14 20.27 -41.34 -36.85
CA GLU A 14 19.32 -40.36 -37.37
C GLU A 14 17.90 -40.92 -37.59
N PRO A 15 17.71 -42.13 -38.18
CA PRO A 15 16.37 -42.71 -38.32
C PRO A 15 15.67 -42.98 -36.97
N CYS A 16 16.42 -43.49 -35.98
CA CYS A 16 15.88 -43.74 -34.64
C CYS A 16 15.59 -42.44 -33.89
N ARG A 17 16.44 -41.42 -34.04
CA ARG A 17 16.25 -40.08 -33.46
C ARG A 17 14.98 -39.43 -34.01
N MET A 18 14.82 -39.39 -35.33
CA MET A 18 13.64 -38.81 -35.98
C MET A 18 12.35 -39.55 -35.59
N SER A 19 12.42 -40.87 -35.47
CA SER A 19 11.28 -41.69 -35.05
C SER A 19 11.01 -41.65 -33.54
N LYS A 20 11.85 -40.95 -32.75
CA LYS A 20 11.82 -40.92 -31.27
C LYS A 20 11.84 -42.31 -30.60
N LEU A 21 12.57 -43.26 -31.20
CA LEU A 21 12.68 -44.63 -30.71
C LEU A 21 14.12 -44.93 -30.24
N ARG A 22 14.25 -45.84 -29.26
CA ARG A 22 15.56 -46.20 -28.71
C ARG A 22 16.44 -46.87 -29.76
N CYS A 23 17.71 -46.46 -29.79
CA CYS A 23 18.76 -47.03 -30.63
C CYS A 23 19.65 -47.95 -29.78
N ASP A 24 20.09 -49.05 -30.35
CA ASP A 24 21.00 -50.04 -29.75
C ASP A 24 22.49 -49.68 -29.96
N HIS A 25 22.78 -48.68 -30.80
CA HIS A 25 24.12 -48.12 -31.03
C HIS A 25 25.17 -49.06 -31.65
N THR A 26 24.75 -50.24 -32.12
CA THR A 26 25.58 -51.20 -32.86
C THR A 26 26.13 -50.57 -34.15
N SER A 27 27.40 -50.81 -34.46
CA SER A 27 28.10 -50.20 -35.61
C SER A 27 28.59 -51.32 -36.55
N PRO A 28 28.44 -51.20 -37.88
CA PRO A 28 28.13 -49.98 -38.65
C PRO A 28 26.64 -49.61 -38.77
N ILE A 29 25.72 -50.55 -38.59
CA ILE A 29 24.27 -50.35 -38.72
C ILE A 29 23.61 -50.87 -37.44
N CYS A 30 22.69 -50.08 -36.87
CA CYS A 30 21.93 -50.50 -35.70
C CYS A 30 20.89 -51.56 -36.08
N GLU A 31 20.61 -52.53 -35.20
CA GLU A 31 19.82 -53.73 -35.55
C GLU A 31 18.40 -53.37 -36.02
N ARG A 32 17.84 -52.27 -35.49
CA ARG A 32 16.54 -51.76 -35.93
C ARG A 32 16.59 -51.19 -37.34
N CYS A 33 17.65 -50.49 -37.71
CA CYS A 33 17.81 -49.95 -39.06
C CYS A 33 18.07 -51.09 -40.06
N GLU A 34 18.82 -52.12 -39.66
CA GLU A 34 19.05 -53.31 -40.48
C GLU A 34 17.74 -54.05 -40.78
N ARG A 35 16.95 -54.37 -39.74
CA ARG A 35 15.65 -55.05 -39.91
C ARG A 35 14.64 -54.27 -40.76
N ARG A 36 14.75 -52.94 -40.78
CA ARG A 36 13.83 -52.08 -41.54
C ARG A 36 14.39 -51.64 -42.90
N GLY A 37 15.59 -52.07 -43.28
CA GLY A 37 16.25 -51.64 -44.51
C GLY A 37 16.51 -50.13 -44.57
N LEU A 38 16.72 -49.48 -43.41
CA LEU A 38 16.92 -48.03 -43.32
C LEU A 38 18.42 -47.69 -43.32
N HIS A 39 18.79 -46.62 -44.02
CA HIS A 39 20.16 -46.13 -44.04
C HIS A 39 20.55 -45.55 -42.67
N CYS A 40 21.37 -46.29 -41.91
CA CYS A 40 21.73 -45.95 -40.54
C CYS A 40 22.94 -45.02 -40.50
N THR A 41 22.70 -43.75 -40.17
CA THR A 41 23.77 -42.73 -40.07
C THR A 41 23.80 -42.11 -38.69
N TYR A 42 24.98 -42.05 -38.07
CA TYR A 42 25.21 -41.32 -36.82
C TYR A 42 25.85 -39.96 -37.14
N HIS A 43 25.13 -38.87 -36.92
CA HIS A 43 25.63 -37.52 -37.18
C HIS A 43 26.39 -36.98 -35.96
N PRO A 44 27.66 -36.53 -36.10
CA PRO A 44 28.47 -36.10 -34.95
C PRO A 44 28.02 -34.79 -34.29
N ALA A 45 27.15 -34.01 -34.93
CA ALA A 45 26.49 -32.83 -34.35
C ALA A 45 25.21 -32.49 -35.14
N PRO A 46 24.00 -32.92 -34.71
CA PRO A 46 22.78 -32.80 -35.52
C PRO A 46 22.05 -31.44 -35.41
N LEU A 47 22.62 -30.43 -34.73
CA LEU A 47 21.97 -29.12 -34.50
C LEU A 47 22.73 -27.89 -35.03
N THR A 48 23.75 -28.06 -35.85
CA THR A 48 24.45 -26.93 -36.49
C THR A 48 24.17 -26.93 -37.99
N LYS A 49 23.31 -26.03 -38.46
CA LYS A 49 23.14 -25.72 -39.90
C LYS A 49 24.44 -25.08 -40.44
N PRO A 50 24.89 -25.41 -41.66
CA PRO A 50 26.12 -24.85 -42.23
C PRO A 50 25.85 -23.52 -42.96
N LEU A 51 26.68 -22.51 -42.67
CA LEU A 51 26.88 -21.32 -43.51
C LEU A 51 27.86 -21.69 -44.64
N THR A 52 27.39 -21.62 -45.88
CA THR A 52 28.23 -21.72 -47.08
C THR A 52 29.10 -20.47 -47.22
N GLY A 53 30.42 -20.67 -47.36
CA GLY A 53 31.23 -19.81 -48.22
C GLY A 53 32.49 -19.17 -47.62
N ILE A 54 33.59 -19.93 -47.68
CA ILE A 54 34.99 -19.49 -47.91
C ILE A 54 35.74 -18.79 -46.75
N ARG A 55 36.66 -19.56 -46.15
CA ARG A 55 37.78 -19.13 -45.28
C ARG A 55 39.00 -18.71 -46.11
N PRO A 56 39.92 -17.92 -45.53
CA PRO A 56 41.25 -18.49 -45.30
C PRO A 56 41.79 -18.27 -43.87
N GLU A 57 42.97 -18.84 -43.65
CA GLU A 57 43.49 -19.41 -42.41
C GLU A 57 44.05 -18.46 -41.33
N LYS A 58 44.13 -19.06 -40.13
CA LYS A 58 44.72 -18.60 -38.87
C LYS A 58 46.16 -18.09 -39.00
N LYS A 59 46.50 -17.07 -38.20
CA LYS A 59 47.73 -17.08 -37.37
C LYS A 59 47.65 -16.16 -36.15
N ARG A 60 47.87 -16.82 -34.99
CA ARG A 60 48.54 -16.42 -33.74
C ARG A 60 48.35 -15.00 -33.17
N ARG A 61 47.92 -14.97 -31.90
CA ARG A 61 48.04 -13.86 -30.95
C ARG A 61 49.46 -13.28 -30.92
N VAL A 62 49.56 -11.96 -31.05
CA VAL A 62 50.61 -11.13 -30.48
C VAL A 62 49.93 -9.95 -29.78
N VAL A 63 50.32 -9.73 -28.54
CA VAL A 63 50.00 -8.56 -27.71
C VAL A 63 50.88 -7.41 -28.17
N CYS A 64 50.32 -6.23 -28.46
CA CYS A 64 50.81 -4.95 -27.94
C CYS A 64 49.93 -3.75 -28.35
N GLU A 65 50.06 -2.74 -27.51
CA GLU A 65 49.41 -1.44 -27.36
C GLU A 65 49.25 -0.52 -28.59
N SER A 66 48.33 0.43 -28.37
CA SER A 66 48.30 1.83 -28.81
C SER A 66 47.85 2.21 -30.23
N ASP A 67 46.86 3.11 -30.22
CA ASP A 67 46.54 4.22 -31.13
C ASP A 67 46.50 4.01 -32.65
N SER A 68 45.31 4.20 -33.22
CA SER A 68 45.02 5.41 -34.03
C SER A 68 43.59 5.38 -34.57
N ALA A 69 42.98 6.57 -34.56
CA ALA A 69 41.66 6.85 -35.09
C ALA A 69 41.59 6.62 -36.62
N SER A 70 40.53 5.98 -37.08
CA SER A 70 40.03 6.22 -38.45
C SER A 70 38.54 5.94 -38.55
N ASN A 71 37.83 7.00 -38.95
CA ASN A 71 36.40 7.08 -39.22
C ASN A 71 35.90 5.93 -40.11
N ALA A 72 34.92 5.19 -39.62
CA ALA A 72 33.99 4.43 -40.45
C ALA A 72 32.56 4.82 -40.06
N SER A 73 31.94 5.60 -40.96
CA SER A 73 30.55 6.04 -40.92
C SER A 73 29.59 4.86 -40.70
N ARG A 74 29.04 4.75 -39.49
CA ARG A 74 27.91 3.87 -39.18
C ARG A 74 26.65 4.42 -39.83
N LEU A 75 26.15 3.71 -40.83
CA LEU A 75 24.76 3.78 -41.25
C LEU A 75 23.87 3.48 -40.03
N GLN A 76 23.08 4.46 -39.61
CA GLN A 76 22.11 4.33 -38.53
C GLN A 76 21.03 3.34 -38.96
N ASN A 77 20.96 2.20 -38.29
CA ASN A 77 19.87 1.25 -38.46
C ASN A 77 18.79 1.64 -37.45
N GLU A 78 17.67 2.19 -37.92
CA GLU A 78 16.55 2.70 -37.10
C GLU A 78 15.80 1.62 -36.29
N ASN A 79 16.20 0.35 -36.40
CA ASN A 79 15.58 -0.77 -35.67
C ASN A 79 16.21 -1.09 -34.29
N ASP A 80 17.14 -0.26 -33.81
CA ASP A 80 17.86 -0.45 -32.54
C ASP A 80 17.13 0.15 -31.30
N VAL A 81 15.82 0.40 -31.42
CA VAL A 81 15.00 1.02 -30.36
C VAL A 81 14.72 0.05 -29.20
N TRP A 82 14.62 -1.25 -29.49
CA TRP A 82 14.35 -2.29 -28.48
C TRP A 82 15.59 -2.73 -27.68
N THR A 83 16.77 -2.54 -28.25
CA THR A 83 18.09 -2.94 -27.71
C THR A 83 18.72 -1.89 -26.81
N ARG A 84 18.22 -0.64 -26.83
CA ARG A 84 18.77 0.47 -26.02
C ARG A 84 18.33 0.48 -24.55
N LYS A 85 17.54 -0.50 -24.11
CA LYS A 85 17.15 -0.68 -22.69
C LYS A 85 18.20 -1.46 -21.86
N GLN A 86 19.38 -1.70 -22.44
CA GLN A 86 20.42 -2.52 -21.83
C GLN A 86 21.50 -1.62 -21.18
N ALA A 87 21.64 -1.78 -19.86
CA ALA A 87 22.78 -1.43 -19.00
C ALA A 87 22.75 -0.19 -18.07
N SER A 88 21.58 0.25 -17.57
CA SER A 88 21.57 0.86 -16.23
C SER A 88 21.43 -0.29 -15.23
N VAL A 89 22.56 -0.78 -14.70
CA VAL A 89 22.52 -1.77 -13.62
C VAL A 89 22.44 -1.00 -12.31
N SER A 90 21.22 -0.82 -11.80
CA SER A 90 21.04 -0.32 -10.46
C SER A 90 21.44 -1.37 -9.44
N ALA A 91 22.10 -0.95 -8.37
CA ALA A 91 22.43 -1.83 -7.27
C ALA A 91 21.14 -2.48 -6.72
N PRO A 92 21.13 -3.80 -6.44
CA PRO A 92 19.93 -4.53 -6.04
C PRO A 92 19.38 -4.14 -4.65
N GLY A 93 19.98 -3.12 -4.00
CA GLY A 93 19.70 -2.75 -2.63
C GLY A 93 20.25 -3.74 -1.63
N PHE A 94 19.54 -3.90 -0.51
CA PHE A 94 19.82 -4.87 0.52
C PHE A 94 19.81 -6.30 -0.02
N LEU A 95 20.87 -7.04 0.27
CA LEU A 95 21.01 -8.46 -0.04
C LEU A 95 21.06 -9.26 1.26
N GLY A 96 20.08 -10.13 1.47
CA GLY A 96 19.99 -10.98 2.65
C GLY A 96 20.90 -12.22 2.58
N GLN A 97 20.91 -13.01 3.65
CA GLN A 97 21.77 -14.20 3.82
C GLN A 97 21.55 -15.30 2.76
N THR A 98 20.40 -15.33 2.10
CA THR A 98 20.12 -16.30 1.02
C THR A 98 20.51 -15.78 -0.37
N SER A 99 21.11 -14.59 -0.45
CA SER A 99 21.57 -13.98 -1.71
C SER A 99 22.73 -14.75 -2.33
N TYR A 100 22.82 -14.72 -3.66
CA TYR A 100 23.98 -15.24 -4.41
C TYR A 100 25.31 -14.60 -3.95
N SER A 101 25.26 -13.37 -3.44
CA SER A 101 26.44 -12.65 -2.95
C SER A 101 26.96 -13.19 -1.61
N ASP A 102 26.08 -13.80 -0.80
CA ASP A 102 26.43 -14.24 0.56
C ASP A 102 27.51 -15.34 0.55
N ALA A 103 27.44 -16.23 -0.45
CA ALA A 103 28.45 -17.27 -0.70
C ALA A 103 29.87 -16.72 -0.95
N PHE A 104 30.00 -15.42 -1.27
CA PHE A 104 31.28 -14.76 -1.53
C PHE A 104 31.69 -13.81 -0.39
N THR A 105 30.83 -13.56 0.59
CA THR A 105 31.12 -12.71 1.76
C THR A 105 31.47 -13.50 3.03
N ASP A 106 31.52 -14.84 2.95
CA ASP A 106 31.84 -15.70 4.08
C ASP A 106 33.26 -15.40 4.62
N THR A 107 33.29 -14.74 5.77
CA THR A 107 34.49 -14.26 6.48
C THR A 107 35.37 -15.40 7.01
N ARG A 108 34.91 -16.65 6.93
CA ARG A 108 35.65 -17.82 7.41
C ARG A 108 36.90 -18.16 6.58
N ASN A 109 37.00 -17.68 5.35
CA ASN A 109 38.13 -17.97 4.43
C ASN A 109 39.02 -16.76 4.08
N GLY A 110 38.83 -15.59 4.70
CA GLY A 110 39.68 -14.42 4.46
C GLY A 110 39.62 -13.84 3.05
N LEU A 111 38.67 -14.28 2.21
CA LEU A 111 38.43 -13.75 0.87
C LEU A 111 37.48 -12.55 0.99
N LEU A 112 38.02 -11.37 1.28
CA LEU A 112 37.33 -10.11 1.00
C LEU A 112 37.40 -9.84 -0.51
N VAL A 113 36.72 -10.65 -1.31
CA VAL A 113 36.33 -10.21 -2.65
C VAL A 113 35.10 -9.35 -2.44
N GLY A 114 35.31 -8.04 -2.32
CA GLY A 114 34.21 -7.10 -2.32
C GLY A 114 33.26 -7.45 -3.46
N VAL A 115 31.96 -7.57 -3.17
CA VAL A 115 30.93 -7.72 -4.20
C VAL A 115 31.27 -6.69 -5.27
N PRO A 116 31.49 -7.07 -6.54
CA PRO A 116 31.75 -6.08 -7.57
C PRO A 116 30.54 -5.17 -7.55
N TYR A 117 30.71 -3.94 -7.06
CA TYR A 117 29.70 -2.92 -7.16
C TYR A 117 29.42 -2.80 -8.65
N LEU A 118 28.32 -3.41 -9.11
CA LEU A 118 27.83 -3.28 -10.48
C LEU A 118 27.23 -1.87 -10.67
N THR A 119 27.77 -0.86 -9.99
CA THR A 119 27.46 0.55 -10.20
C THR A 119 28.26 1.04 -11.40
N SER A 120 28.01 0.45 -12.58
CA SER A 120 28.27 1.17 -13.83
C SER A 120 27.05 2.03 -14.07
N HIS A 121 27.09 3.28 -13.63
CA HIS A 121 26.17 4.28 -14.16
C HIS A 121 26.62 4.60 -15.58
N ASP A 122 26.26 3.73 -16.52
CA ASP A 122 26.36 4.09 -17.92
C ASP A 122 25.41 5.28 -18.13
N ASN A 123 25.99 6.46 -18.38
CA ASN A 123 25.24 7.68 -18.67
C ASN A 123 24.50 7.52 -20.00
N PHE A 124 23.33 6.89 -19.98
CA PHE A 124 22.46 6.88 -21.14
C PHE A 124 21.88 8.27 -21.34
N PRO A 125 21.92 8.80 -22.57
CA PRO A 125 21.26 10.06 -22.86
C PRO A 125 19.77 9.93 -22.57
N VAL A 126 19.26 10.78 -21.68
CA VAL A 126 17.84 10.85 -21.35
C VAL A 126 17.07 11.30 -22.59
N ASP A 127 16.02 10.56 -22.95
CA ASP A 127 15.18 10.89 -24.11
C ASP A 127 14.52 12.28 -23.94
N GLN A 128 14.49 13.05 -25.03
CA GLN A 128 13.88 14.37 -25.11
C GLN A 128 12.42 14.36 -24.64
N LYS A 129 11.70 13.26 -24.83
CA LYS A 129 10.32 13.11 -24.30
C LYS A 129 10.25 13.22 -22.78
N ARG A 130 11.20 12.61 -22.06
CA ARG A 130 11.26 12.68 -20.59
C ARG A 130 11.65 14.08 -20.13
N ILE A 131 12.61 14.71 -20.81
CA ILE A 131 13.01 16.10 -20.55
C ILE A 131 11.79 17.03 -20.71
N ASN A 132 11.01 16.88 -21.79
CA ASN A 132 9.82 17.70 -22.01
C ASN A 132 8.72 17.43 -20.97
N LEU A 133 8.54 16.17 -20.56
CA LEU A 133 7.59 15.83 -19.50
C LEU A 133 8.01 16.42 -18.15
N GLY A 134 9.29 16.32 -17.81
CA GLY A 134 9.86 16.94 -16.62
C GLY A 134 9.70 18.47 -16.63
N ALA A 135 9.87 19.11 -17.79
CA ALA A 135 9.64 20.54 -17.94
C ALA A 135 8.18 20.92 -17.66
N ARG A 136 7.20 20.12 -18.12
CA ARG A 136 5.78 20.36 -17.79
C ARG A 136 5.50 20.26 -16.30
N VAL A 137 6.15 19.32 -15.61
CA VAL A 137 6.05 19.19 -14.14
C VAL A 137 6.65 20.42 -13.46
N LEU A 138 7.86 20.82 -13.86
CA LEU A 138 8.55 21.95 -13.25
C LEU A 138 7.86 23.30 -13.52
N ALA A 139 7.18 23.46 -14.65
CA ALA A 139 6.41 24.67 -14.93
C ALA A 139 5.34 24.94 -13.87
N LEU A 140 4.80 23.91 -13.22
CA LEU A 140 3.83 24.05 -12.12
C LEU A 140 4.44 24.75 -10.89
N LEU A 141 5.77 24.74 -10.73
CA LEU A 141 6.47 25.42 -9.63
C LEU A 141 6.39 26.94 -9.71
N GLU A 142 5.84 27.52 -10.78
CA GLU A 142 5.45 28.94 -10.81
C GLU A 142 4.56 29.31 -9.60
N ASN A 143 3.75 28.37 -9.10
CA ASN A 143 2.90 28.53 -7.92
C ASN A 143 3.50 27.94 -6.63
N LEU A 144 4.84 27.82 -6.52
CA LEU A 144 5.50 27.20 -5.37
C LEU A 144 5.12 27.80 -4.01
N SER A 145 4.94 29.12 -3.95
CA SER A 145 4.53 29.82 -2.72
C SER A 145 3.13 29.40 -2.26
N PHE A 146 2.19 29.20 -3.18
CA PHE A 146 0.87 28.69 -2.89
C PHE A 146 0.93 27.27 -2.30
N TYR A 147 1.74 26.38 -2.89
CA TYR A 147 1.94 25.02 -2.36
C TYR A 147 2.53 25.05 -0.94
N ARG A 148 3.51 25.92 -0.69
CA ARG A 148 4.10 26.13 0.63
C ARG A 148 3.07 26.60 1.65
N ASP A 149 2.21 27.55 1.28
CA ASP A 149 1.14 28.07 2.14
C ASP A 149 0.13 26.98 2.52
N VAL A 150 -0.31 26.17 1.54
CA VAL A 150 -1.25 25.05 1.78
C VAL A 150 -0.65 24.03 2.75
N VAL A 151 0.59 23.61 2.52
CA VAL A 151 1.27 22.65 3.40
C VAL A 151 1.50 23.26 4.79
N THR A 152 1.92 24.53 4.88
CA THR A 152 2.09 25.23 6.16
C THR A 152 0.78 25.32 6.94
N ALA A 153 -0.34 25.58 6.26
CA ALA A 153 -1.66 25.59 6.87
C ALA A 153 -2.03 24.22 7.45
N ARG A 154 -1.73 23.12 6.73
CA ARG A 154 -1.89 21.76 7.26
C ARG A 154 -1.07 21.56 8.55
N PHE A 155 0.18 22.01 8.61
CA PHE A 155 1.06 21.80 9.79
C PHE A 155 0.58 22.57 11.04
N LYS A 156 -0.20 23.64 10.87
CA LYS A 156 -0.88 24.33 11.98
C LYS A 156 -2.02 23.50 12.58
N ILE A 157 -2.61 22.60 11.79
CA ILE A 157 -3.70 21.71 12.22
C ILE A 157 -3.08 20.42 12.79
N TRP A 158 -2.21 19.77 12.02
CA TRP A 158 -1.58 18.51 12.38
C TRP A 158 -0.13 18.45 11.93
N LYS A 159 0.76 18.18 12.88
CA LYS A 159 2.20 18.12 12.66
C LYS A 159 2.66 16.92 11.83
N GLY A 160 1.79 15.93 11.59
CA GLY A 160 2.19 14.68 10.95
C GLY A 160 3.08 13.82 11.86
N TRP A 161 3.31 12.57 11.43
CA TRP A 161 4.09 11.61 12.22
C TRP A 161 5.14 10.86 11.39
N SER A 162 4.83 10.56 10.13
CA SER A 162 5.72 9.92 9.16
C SER A 162 6.78 10.89 8.64
N LEU A 163 6.40 12.13 8.38
CA LEU A 163 7.26 13.26 8.05
C LEU A 163 6.85 14.48 8.87
N GLY A 164 7.83 15.20 9.40
CA GLY A 164 7.61 16.44 10.15
C GLY A 164 7.99 17.70 9.39
N TRP A 165 7.85 18.83 10.06
CA TRP A 165 8.15 20.14 9.49
C TRP A 165 9.62 20.32 9.08
N PRO A 166 10.65 19.85 9.83
CA PRO A 166 12.05 20.01 9.42
C PRO A 166 12.33 19.47 8.01
N VAL A 167 11.88 18.25 7.71
CA VAL A 167 12.05 17.62 6.38
C VAL A 167 11.22 18.34 5.33
N THR A 168 9.96 18.66 5.64
CA THR A 168 9.06 19.38 4.71
C THR A 168 9.61 20.75 4.32
N ASN A 169 10.05 21.52 5.31
CA ASN A 169 10.63 22.84 5.11
C ASN A 169 11.92 22.75 4.28
N MET A 170 12.77 21.75 4.55
CA MET A 170 13.96 21.48 3.75
C MET A 170 13.62 21.25 2.28
N ILE A 171 12.63 20.39 1.99
CA ILE A 171 12.20 20.09 0.62
C ILE A 171 11.81 21.38 -0.11
N PHE A 172 10.96 22.21 0.50
CA PHE A 172 10.57 23.50 -0.08
C PHE A 172 11.76 24.43 -0.27
N THR A 173 12.62 24.58 0.74
CA THR A 173 13.77 25.49 0.66
C THR A 173 14.78 25.07 -0.41
N VAL A 174 15.07 23.77 -0.55
CA VAL A 174 15.99 23.26 -1.57
C VAL A 174 15.42 23.49 -2.97
N VAL A 175 14.14 23.22 -3.19
CA VAL A 175 13.49 23.44 -4.50
C VAL A 175 13.33 24.92 -4.81
N GLU A 176 13.02 25.75 -3.82
CA GLU A 176 12.92 27.20 -3.98
C GLU A 176 14.26 27.83 -4.38
N LYS A 177 15.37 27.41 -3.73
CA LYS A 177 16.73 27.82 -4.11
C LYS A 177 17.07 27.41 -5.55
N MET A 178 16.68 26.21 -5.96
CA MET A 178 16.88 25.73 -7.34
C MET A 178 16.06 26.55 -8.34
N TRP A 179 14.79 26.82 -8.04
CA TRP A 179 13.88 27.55 -8.92
C TRP A 179 14.28 29.03 -9.08
N ASN A 180 14.75 29.66 -8.00
CA ASN A 180 15.15 31.06 -7.95
C ASN A 180 16.67 31.28 -8.14
N SER A 181 17.39 30.28 -8.66
CA SER A 181 18.83 30.39 -8.95
C SER A 181 19.11 31.55 -9.93
N LEU A 182 20.25 32.24 -9.75
CA LEU A 182 20.73 33.29 -10.66
C LEU A 182 20.90 32.79 -12.11
N GLU A 183 21.19 31.50 -12.28
CA GLU A 183 21.28 30.88 -13.60
C GLU A 183 19.97 30.93 -14.40
N ASN A 184 18.85 31.16 -13.71
CA ASN A 184 17.51 31.20 -14.29
C ASN A 184 17.04 32.65 -14.56
N GLU A 185 17.86 33.65 -14.27
CA GLU A 185 17.50 35.06 -14.46
C GLU A 185 17.25 35.38 -15.94
N GLY A 186 16.16 36.11 -16.21
CA GLY A 186 15.77 36.51 -17.56
C GLY A 186 15.04 35.45 -18.38
N MET A 187 14.94 34.19 -17.91
CA MET A 187 14.20 33.12 -18.59
C MET A 187 12.70 33.18 -18.24
N ASP A 188 11.84 32.91 -19.23
CA ASP A 188 10.40 32.70 -18.95
C ASP A 188 10.15 31.37 -18.21
N THR A 189 8.91 31.14 -17.73
CA THR A 189 8.55 29.95 -16.95
C THR A 189 8.82 28.64 -17.71
N ASN A 190 8.55 28.58 -19.02
CA ASN A 190 8.72 27.38 -19.83
C ASN A 190 10.20 27.13 -20.16
N GLU A 191 10.94 28.19 -20.51
CA GLU A 191 12.37 28.13 -20.76
C GLU A 191 13.13 27.66 -19.51
N ARG A 192 12.82 28.26 -18.36
CA ARG A 192 13.37 27.87 -17.05
C ARG A 192 13.06 26.42 -16.74
N ALA A 193 11.80 26.01 -16.88
CA ALA A 193 11.39 24.64 -16.60
C ALA A 193 12.10 23.62 -17.52
N LEU A 194 12.30 23.95 -18.79
CA LEU A 194 13.02 23.09 -19.73
C LEU A 194 14.51 22.97 -19.38
N PHE A 195 15.15 24.09 -19.04
CA PHE A 195 16.54 24.11 -18.59
C PHE A 195 16.76 23.30 -17.32
N LEU A 196 15.94 23.56 -16.28
CA LEU A 196 16.02 22.83 -15.02
C LEU A 196 15.70 21.34 -15.18
N SER A 197 14.77 20.97 -16.07
CA SER A 197 14.47 19.57 -16.37
C SER A 197 15.70 18.82 -16.88
N LYS A 198 16.43 19.41 -17.84
CA LYS A 198 17.69 18.83 -18.35
C LYS A 198 18.71 18.67 -17.22
N LYS A 199 18.93 19.73 -16.43
CA LYS A 199 19.87 19.73 -15.31
C LYS A 199 19.50 18.68 -14.26
N LEU A 200 18.23 18.55 -13.91
CA LEU A 200 17.76 17.54 -12.96
C LEU A 200 18.03 16.13 -13.44
N PHE A 201 17.82 15.82 -14.72
CA PHE A 201 18.15 14.49 -15.25
C PHE A 201 19.66 14.18 -15.22
N GLU A 202 20.51 15.20 -15.37
CA GLU A 202 21.96 15.07 -15.22
C GLU A 202 22.39 14.86 -13.76
N THR A 203 21.77 15.57 -12.81
CA THR A 203 22.13 15.46 -11.37
C THR A 203 21.48 14.27 -10.66
N HIS A 204 20.24 13.94 -11.02
CA HIS A 204 19.43 12.90 -10.38
C HIS A 204 20.08 11.51 -10.48
N SER A 205 20.87 11.26 -11.53
CA SER A 205 21.60 9.99 -11.71
C SER A 205 22.65 9.70 -10.62
N ARG A 206 22.98 10.67 -9.75
CA ARG A 206 23.90 10.48 -8.63
C ARG A 206 23.20 9.78 -7.46
N GLY A 207 23.82 8.71 -6.93
CA GLY A 207 23.35 8.04 -5.71
C GLY A 207 23.27 8.98 -4.50
N LEU A 208 22.33 8.72 -3.58
CA LEU A 208 22.26 9.41 -2.28
C LEU A 208 23.06 8.58 -1.28
N GLU A 209 24.34 8.88 -1.12
CA GLU A 209 25.19 8.19 -0.15
C GLU A 209 24.96 8.72 1.26
N VAL A 210 24.84 7.81 2.22
CA VAL A 210 24.64 8.13 3.64
C VAL A 210 25.70 7.43 4.47
N HIS A 211 26.25 8.14 5.45
CA HIS A 211 27.22 7.60 6.40
C HIS A 211 26.90 8.05 7.84
N PRO A 212 27.32 7.31 8.89
CA PRO A 212 26.93 7.58 10.28
C PRO A 212 27.22 8.99 10.80
N SER A 213 28.31 9.61 10.33
CA SER A 213 28.74 10.96 10.73
C SER A 213 28.08 12.10 9.94
N MET A 214 27.15 11.79 9.03
CA MET A 214 26.51 12.78 8.17
C MET A 214 25.68 13.75 8.99
N THR A 215 25.94 15.05 8.82
CA THR A 215 25.12 16.09 9.46
C THR A 215 23.80 16.26 8.71
N TRP A 216 22.86 16.97 9.34
CA TRP A 216 21.61 17.30 8.66
C TRP A 216 21.87 18.16 7.42
N GLU A 217 22.75 19.15 7.52
CA GLU A 217 23.14 20.07 6.45
C GLU A 217 23.79 19.33 5.26
N ASP A 218 24.64 18.34 5.54
CA ASP A 218 25.24 17.48 4.51
C ASP A 218 24.16 16.70 3.75
N PHE A 219 23.18 16.16 4.47
CA PHE A 219 22.04 15.45 3.87
C PHE A 219 21.19 16.39 3.00
N GLN A 220 20.92 17.62 3.44
CA GLN A 220 20.17 18.60 2.63
C GLN A 220 20.91 18.89 1.31
N SER A 221 22.23 19.04 1.39
CA SER A 221 23.08 19.31 0.23
C SER A 221 23.10 18.13 -0.75
N ALA A 222 23.16 16.90 -0.23
CA ALA A 222 23.13 15.67 -1.03
C ALA A 222 21.75 15.37 -1.65
N ALA A 223 20.67 15.87 -1.04
CA ALA A 223 19.31 15.72 -1.54
C ALA A 223 18.99 16.69 -2.70
N ALA A 224 19.73 17.78 -2.86
CA ALA A 224 19.45 18.80 -3.87
C ALA A 224 19.51 18.26 -5.32
N GLY A 225 18.67 18.80 -6.19
CA GLY A 225 18.67 18.45 -7.62
C GLY A 225 18.10 17.07 -7.94
N ARG A 226 17.04 16.67 -7.23
CA ARG A 226 16.42 15.33 -7.29
C ARG A 226 14.93 15.40 -7.64
N TRP A 227 14.45 14.51 -8.52
CA TRP A 227 13.03 14.43 -8.91
C TRP A 227 12.12 13.98 -7.77
N GLU A 228 12.64 13.18 -6.83
CA GLU A 228 11.94 12.74 -5.63
C GLU A 228 11.44 13.92 -4.80
N LEU A 229 12.27 14.97 -4.65
CA LEU A 229 11.89 16.18 -3.91
C LEU A 229 10.76 16.94 -4.60
N ILE A 230 10.76 16.98 -5.94
CA ILE A 230 9.69 17.61 -6.72
C ILE A 230 8.39 16.83 -6.49
N GLY A 231 8.43 15.50 -6.62
CA GLY A 231 7.29 14.65 -6.31
C GLY A 231 6.77 14.88 -4.89
N MET A 232 7.67 14.96 -3.91
CA MET A 232 7.31 15.21 -2.51
C MET A 232 6.53 16.51 -2.31
N ILE A 233 6.91 17.62 -2.96
CA ILE A 233 6.17 18.88 -2.85
C ILE A 233 4.73 18.70 -3.27
N PHE A 234 4.50 18.12 -4.45
CA PHE A 234 3.16 17.94 -4.97
C PHE A 234 2.37 16.96 -4.14
N THR A 235 2.93 15.79 -3.81
CA THR A 235 2.24 14.78 -3.00
C THR A 235 1.88 15.32 -1.61
N LEU A 236 2.78 16.03 -0.91
CA LEU A 236 2.49 16.66 0.38
C LEU A 236 1.42 17.76 0.25
N THR A 237 1.44 18.53 -0.84
CA THR A 237 0.43 19.55 -1.12
C THR A 237 -0.94 18.93 -1.37
N GLY A 238 -1.00 17.85 -2.15
CA GLY A 238 -2.21 17.07 -2.39
C GLY A 238 -2.78 16.48 -1.11
N LEU A 239 -1.93 15.94 -0.23
CA LEU A 239 -2.35 15.45 1.08
C LEU A 239 -2.87 16.57 1.99
N ALA A 240 -2.28 17.76 1.90
CA ALA A 240 -2.69 18.90 2.71
C ALA A 240 -4.11 19.38 2.37
N THR A 241 -4.63 19.12 1.17
CA THR A 241 -6.02 19.48 0.81
C THR A 241 -7.05 18.71 1.62
N ASP A 242 -6.72 17.48 2.02
CA ASP A 242 -7.57 16.69 2.91
C ASP A 242 -7.64 17.28 4.31
N TRP A 243 -6.63 18.05 4.76
CA TRP A 243 -6.62 18.67 6.10
C TRP A 243 -7.13 20.10 6.10
N VAL A 244 -6.73 20.93 5.13
CA VAL A 244 -7.13 22.34 5.04
C VAL A 244 -8.59 22.45 4.56
N PRO A 245 -9.48 23.19 5.23
CA PRO A 245 -10.88 23.35 4.78
C PRO A 245 -10.96 23.88 3.34
N HIS A 246 -11.84 23.33 2.52
CA HIS A 246 -11.99 23.80 1.12
C HIS A 246 -12.48 25.25 1.03
N SER A 247 -13.10 25.76 2.10
CA SER A 247 -13.52 27.16 2.24
C SER A 247 -12.42 28.08 2.75
N ASP A 248 -11.21 27.57 3.01
CA ASP A 248 -10.10 28.38 3.50
C ASP A 248 -9.70 29.45 2.46
N PRO A 249 -9.43 30.70 2.88
CA PRO A 249 -9.02 31.77 1.96
C PRO A 249 -7.84 31.44 1.06
N ILE A 250 -6.96 30.51 1.45
CA ILE A 250 -5.83 30.05 0.64
C ILE A 250 -6.29 29.51 -0.73
N PHE A 251 -7.43 28.80 -0.79
CA PHE A 251 -8.00 28.25 -2.02
C PHE A 251 -8.92 29.21 -2.78
N MET A 252 -9.19 30.40 -2.22
CA MET A 252 -10.06 31.41 -2.83
C MET A 252 -9.27 32.49 -3.59
N ARG A 253 -7.93 32.36 -3.65
CA ARG A 253 -7.06 33.29 -4.37
C ARG A 253 -7.23 33.13 -5.88
N GLN A 254 -7.13 34.23 -6.63
CA GLN A 254 -7.18 34.20 -8.09
C GLN A 254 -6.07 33.30 -8.66
N ASN A 255 -6.39 32.55 -9.73
CA ASN A 255 -5.49 31.65 -10.43
C ASN A 255 -4.91 30.49 -9.61
N THR A 256 -5.51 30.15 -8.45
CA THR A 256 -5.14 28.95 -7.69
C THR A 256 -6.04 27.77 -8.05
N MET A 257 -5.50 26.56 -7.95
CA MET A 257 -6.27 25.33 -8.16
C MET A 257 -7.23 25.10 -6.99
N ASP A 258 -8.44 24.64 -7.28
CA ASP A 258 -9.33 24.14 -6.24
C ASP A 258 -8.71 22.89 -5.56
N PRO A 259 -9.07 22.61 -4.29
CA PRO A 259 -8.48 21.53 -3.50
C PRO A 259 -8.50 20.15 -4.19
N LYS A 260 -9.57 19.85 -4.94
CA LYS A 260 -9.76 18.55 -5.57
C LYS A 260 -8.91 18.43 -6.83
N SER A 261 -8.92 19.44 -7.68
CA SER A 261 -8.03 19.49 -8.86
C SER A 261 -6.57 19.48 -8.46
N LEU A 262 -6.22 20.14 -7.35
CA LEU A 262 -4.87 20.13 -6.78
C LEU A 262 -4.46 18.72 -6.34
N ALA A 263 -5.32 18.00 -5.60
CA ALA A 263 -5.05 16.62 -5.18
C ALA A 263 -4.90 15.66 -6.38
N ILE A 264 -5.77 15.77 -7.39
CA ILE A 264 -5.68 14.95 -8.61
C ILE A 264 -4.39 15.26 -9.37
N THR A 265 -4.06 16.54 -9.56
CA THR A 265 -2.81 16.95 -10.22
C THR A 265 -1.59 16.44 -9.45
N ALA A 266 -1.62 16.52 -8.12
CA ALA A 266 -0.57 15.98 -7.27
C ALA A 266 -0.37 14.47 -7.43
N THR A 267 -1.44 13.67 -7.56
CA THR A 267 -1.31 12.22 -7.83
C THR A 267 -0.55 11.96 -9.13
N ALA A 268 -0.90 12.69 -10.21
CA ALA A 268 -0.27 12.54 -11.51
C ALA A 268 1.20 12.96 -11.49
N VAL A 269 1.52 14.09 -10.85
CA VAL A 269 2.90 14.58 -10.73
C VAL A 269 3.76 13.65 -9.86
N GLY A 270 3.23 13.16 -8.74
CA GLY A 270 3.91 12.17 -7.89
C GLY A 270 4.27 10.90 -8.67
N ASP A 271 3.33 10.37 -9.46
CA ASP A 271 3.57 9.20 -10.31
C ASP A 271 4.60 9.46 -11.42
N ILE A 272 4.60 10.64 -12.05
CA ILE A 272 5.60 11.02 -13.06
C ILE A 272 7.00 11.06 -12.43
N CYS A 273 7.16 11.69 -11.27
CA CYS A 273 8.45 11.78 -10.58
C CYS A 273 8.94 10.39 -10.15
N LEU A 274 8.06 9.51 -9.67
CA LEU A 274 8.40 8.12 -9.36
C LEU A 274 8.86 7.35 -10.62
N GLN A 275 8.16 7.51 -11.75
CA GLN A 275 8.57 6.89 -13.01
C GLN A 275 9.97 7.36 -13.47
N PHE A 276 10.35 8.62 -13.21
CA PHE A 276 11.71 9.09 -13.48
C PHE A 276 12.74 8.37 -12.60
N CYS A 277 12.43 8.16 -11.32
CA CYS A 277 13.28 7.40 -10.39
C CYS A 277 13.44 5.95 -10.86
N ASP A 278 12.34 5.27 -11.17
CA ASP A 278 12.34 3.89 -11.67
C ASP A 278 13.16 3.75 -12.95
N SER A 279 13.02 4.71 -13.86
CA SER A 279 13.72 4.70 -15.14
C SER A 279 15.22 4.89 -15.03
N SER A 280 15.67 5.48 -13.92
CA SER A 280 17.08 5.66 -13.55
C SER A 280 17.52 4.61 -12.52
N GLY A 281 16.59 3.73 -12.11
CA GLY A 281 16.71 2.76 -11.04
C GLY A 281 17.28 3.33 -9.75
N ILE A 282 16.77 4.49 -9.35
CA ILE A 282 17.14 5.15 -8.10
C ILE A 282 16.24 4.63 -6.98
N VAL A 283 16.88 4.17 -5.91
CA VAL A 283 16.24 3.70 -4.68
C VAL A 283 16.97 4.33 -3.51
N ASN A 284 16.29 5.18 -2.75
CA ASN A 284 16.83 5.87 -1.57
C ASN A 284 15.70 6.20 -0.58
N ASP A 285 16.05 6.74 0.58
CA ASP A 285 15.09 7.10 1.64
C ASP A 285 13.99 8.06 1.15
N ILE A 286 14.33 9.02 0.28
CA ILE A 286 13.39 10.03 -0.23
C ILE A 286 12.38 9.39 -1.20
N VAL A 287 12.81 8.42 -2.02
CA VAL A 287 11.89 7.58 -2.83
C VAL A 287 10.91 6.83 -1.92
N GLY A 288 11.41 6.22 -0.84
CA GLY A 288 10.57 5.56 0.16
C GLY A 288 9.54 6.50 0.79
N TRP A 289 9.95 7.73 1.13
CA TRP A 289 9.05 8.76 1.64
C TRP A 289 8.00 9.18 0.61
N LEU A 290 8.41 9.37 -0.66
CA LEU A 290 7.50 9.72 -1.75
C LEU A 290 6.47 8.62 -2.00
N LEU A 291 6.90 7.37 -2.10
CA LEU A 291 6.01 6.22 -2.25
C LEU A 291 5.00 6.14 -1.11
N LEU A 292 5.46 6.28 0.14
CA LEU A 292 4.60 6.27 1.32
C LEU A 292 3.46 7.29 1.20
N HIS A 293 3.81 8.55 0.91
CA HIS A 293 2.81 9.62 0.81
C HIS A 293 1.97 9.51 -0.46
N GLN A 294 2.50 8.92 -1.53
CA GLN A 294 1.77 8.68 -2.77
C GLN A 294 0.66 7.64 -2.56
N VAL A 295 0.92 6.55 -1.82
CA VAL A 295 -0.13 5.58 -1.49
C VAL A 295 -1.24 6.25 -0.68
N SER A 296 -0.89 7.05 0.34
CA SER A 296 -1.87 7.79 1.14
C SER A 296 -2.70 8.75 0.29
N LEU A 297 -2.06 9.49 -0.62
CA LEU A 297 -2.75 10.43 -1.50
C LEU A 297 -3.71 9.72 -2.46
N LEU A 298 -3.27 8.59 -3.04
CA LEU A 298 -4.14 7.78 -3.90
C LEU A 298 -5.35 7.25 -3.13
N ALA A 299 -5.17 6.83 -1.87
CA ALA A 299 -6.27 6.35 -1.02
C ALA A 299 -7.28 7.48 -0.74
N ILE A 300 -6.82 8.69 -0.44
CA ILE A 300 -7.70 9.85 -0.22
C ILE A 300 -8.45 10.23 -1.51
N VAL A 301 -7.77 10.28 -2.65
CA VAL A 301 -8.35 10.77 -3.91
C VAL A 301 -9.29 9.75 -4.54
N TYR A 302 -8.95 8.46 -4.49
CA TYR A 302 -9.68 7.40 -5.22
C TYR A 302 -10.41 6.40 -4.32
N GLY A 303 -10.11 6.39 -3.01
CA GLY A 303 -10.63 5.42 -2.05
C GLY A 303 -9.78 4.16 -1.95
N GLU A 304 -9.86 3.50 -0.80
CA GLU A 304 -9.12 2.27 -0.47
C GLU A 304 -9.57 1.07 -1.32
N SER A 305 -10.81 1.11 -1.82
CA SER A 305 -11.36 0.09 -2.72
C SER A 305 -10.74 0.12 -4.13
N ASP A 306 -10.13 1.24 -4.53
CA ASP A 306 -9.49 1.37 -5.84
C ASP A 306 -8.20 0.53 -5.90
N PHE A 307 -7.86 0.01 -7.09
CA PHE A 307 -6.67 -0.83 -7.23
C PHE A 307 -5.35 -0.03 -7.12
N ARG A 308 -5.37 1.28 -7.37
CA ARG A 308 -4.16 2.13 -7.46
C ARG A 308 -3.41 2.23 -6.14
N PRO A 309 -4.02 2.53 -4.98
CA PRO A 309 -3.35 2.51 -3.69
C PRO A 309 -2.66 1.17 -3.41
N TRP A 310 -3.37 0.05 -3.61
CA TRP A 310 -2.81 -1.30 -3.38
C TRP A 310 -1.63 -1.60 -4.29
N ARG A 311 -1.70 -1.22 -5.58
CA ARG A 311 -0.59 -1.41 -6.51
C ARG A 311 0.64 -0.60 -6.08
N LYS A 312 0.44 0.66 -5.70
CA LYS A 312 1.51 1.55 -5.26
C LYS A 312 2.12 1.10 -3.92
N LEU A 313 1.32 0.49 -3.04
CA LEU A 313 1.81 -0.18 -1.83
C LEU A 313 2.76 -1.33 -2.17
N GLY A 314 2.53 -2.06 -3.26
CA GLY A 314 3.48 -3.05 -3.78
C GLY A 314 4.86 -2.45 -4.05
N ASP A 315 4.91 -1.32 -4.75
CA ASP A 315 6.15 -0.58 -5.01
C ASP A 315 6.81 -0.12 -3.70
N LEU A 316 6.03 0.37 -2.74
CA LEU A 316 6.54 0.76 -1.41
C LEU A 316 7.12 -0.43 -0.65
N SER A 317 6.43 -1.57 -0.61
CA SER A 317 6.87 -2.77 0.12
C SER A 317 8.22 -3.27 -0.40
N THR A 318 8.38 -3.33 -1.72
CA THR A 318 9.65 -3.73 -2.35
C THR A 318 10.75 -2.72 -2.08
N THR A 319 10.41 -1.42 -2.09
CA THR A 319 11.37 -0.34 -1.81
C THR A 319 11.88 -0.37 -0.37
N VAL A 320 11.03 -0.55 0.64
CA VAL A 320 11.49 -0.61 2.04
C VAL A 320 12.35 -1.85 2.31
N PHE A 321 12.08 -2.96 1.61
CA PHE A 321 12.95 -4.15 1.66
C PHE A 321 14.29 -3.91 0.97
N ALA A 322 14.29 -3.30 -0.22
CA ALA A 322 15.51 -2.94 -0.95
C ALA A 322 16.37 -1.93 -0.17
N LEU A 323 15.77 -1.06 0.64
CA LEU A 323 16.47 -0.16 1.55
C LEU A 323 16.95 -0.85 2.85
N GLY A 324 16.55 -2.10 3.10
CA GLY A 324 16.89 -2.83 4.32
C GLY A 324 16.18 -2.32 5.58
N LEU A 325 15.05 -1.59 5.44
CA LEU A 325 14.37 -0.98 6.59
C LEU A 325 13.65 -1.99 7.50
N HIS A 326 13.46 -3.20 7.00
CA HIS A 326 12.88 -4.33 7.72
C HIS A 326 13.84 -4.97 8.76
N GLN A 327 15.06 -4.46 8.90
CA GLN A 327 16.07 -4.92 9.86
C GLN A 327 16.70 -3.72 10.56
N ASP A 328 17.30 -3.95 11.74
CA ASP A 328 18.05 -2.88 12.42
C ASP A 328 19.32 -2.51 11.63
N SER A 329 19.35 -1.27 11.16
CA SER A 329 20.49 -0.64 10.47
C SER A 329 20.90 0.68 11.12
N SER A 330 20.48 0.92 12.37
CA SER A 330 20.67 2.18 13.10
C SER A 330 22.13 2.63 13.19
N THR A 331 23.08 1.70 13.26
CA THR A 331 24.52 1.99 13.35
C THR A 331 25.16 2.49 12.04
N LYS A 332 24.48 2.32 10.91
CA LYS A 332 25.01 2.64 9.56
C LYS A 332 24.65 4.05 9.09
N VAL A 333 23.84 4.78 9.85
CA VAL A 333 23.27 6.09 9.46
C VAL A 333 23.24 7.05 10.63
N PRO A 334 23.15 8.38 10.40
CA PRO A 334 23.03 9.33 11.50
C PRO A 334 21.70 9.15 12.24
N PHE A 335 21.68 9.56 13.51
CA PHE A 335 20.53 9.38 14.41
C PHE A 335 19.19 9.82 13.80
N PHE A 336 19.15 11.02 13.19
CA PHE A 336 17.91 11.55 12.62
C PHE A 336 17.35 10.61 11.54
N LEU A 337 18.23 10.09 10.67
CA LEU A 337 17.80 9.22 9.58
C LEU A 337 17.44 7.82 10.10
N SER A 338 18.14 7.32 11.13
CA SER A 338 17.75 6.09 11.83
C SER A 338 16.31 6.18 12.33
N GLU A 339 15.94 7.24 13.05
CA GLU A 339 14.57 7.40 13.55
C GLU A 339 13.55 7.60 12.41
N MET A 340 13.91 8.35 11.36
CA MET A 340 13.03 8.50 10.19
C MET A 340 12.82 7.18 9.43
N ARG A 341 13.84 6.32 9.34
CA ARG A 341 13.74 4.98 8.75
C ARG A 341 12.82 4.07 9.55
N LYS A 342 12.92 4.07 10.88
CA LYS A 342 12.00 3.33 11.76
C LYS A 342 10.56 3.78 11.52
N ARG A 343 10.30 5.09 11.50
CA ARG A 343 8.97 5.65 11.20
C ARG A 343 8.47 5.28 9.80
N THR A 344 9.35 5.31 8.80
CA THR A 344 9.01 4.92 7.42
C THR A 344 8.62 3.44 7.34
N MET A 345 9.38 2.55 7.99
CA MET A 345 9.07 1.13 8.04
C MET A 345 7.74 0.87 8.74
N VAL A 346 7.52 1.49 9.90
CA VAL A 346 6.25 1.39 10.64
C VAL A 346 5.07 1.91 9.82
N ALA A 347 5.24 3.03 9.12
CA ALA A 347 4.17 3.59 8.29
C ALA A 347 3.85 2.70 7.08
N ALA A 348 4.86 2.15 6.40
CA ALA A 348 4.66 1.19 5.33
C ALA A 348 3.97 -0.09 5.83
N TYR A 349 4.41 -0.62 6.97
CA TYR A 349 3.83 -1.80 7.61
C TYR A 349 2.38 -1.59 8.03
N SER A 350 2.08 -0.44 8.65
CA SER A 350 0.72 -0.11 9.08
C SER A 350 -0.23 0.09 7.90
N MET A 351 0.20 0.82 6.87
CA MET A 351 -0.58 1.03 5.66
C MET A 351 -0.86 -0.27 4.90
N ASP A 352 0.08 -1.21 4.92
CA ASP A 352 -0.13 -2.57 4.42
C ASP A 352 -1.28 -3.26 5.16
N LYS A 353 -1.32 -3.21 6.49
CA LYS A 353 -2.39 -3.88 7.26
C LYS A 353 -3.74 -3.21 7.07
N VAL A 354 -3.76 -1.89 6.97
CA VAL A 354 -4.97 -1.11 6.70
C VAL A 354 -5.59 -1.55 5.36
N LEU A 355 -4.80 -1.49 4.27
CA LEU A 355 -5.32 -1.85 2.94
C LEU A 355 -5.61 -3.35 2.80
N ALA A 356 -4.79 -4.22 3.41
CA ALA A 356 -5.03 -5.66 3.44
C ALA A 356 -6.36 -6.00 4.14
N THR A 357 -6.66 -5.34 5.27
CA THR A 357 -7.94 -5.52 5.96
C THR A 357 -9.09 -5.02 5.10
N PHE A 358 -9.00 -3.80 4.57
CA PHE A 358 -10.08 -3.20 3.79
C PHE A 358 -10.45 -4.03 2.57
N LEU A 359 -9.46 -4.61 1.90
CA LEU A 359 -9.64 -5.41 0.69
C LEU A 359 -9.81 -6.91 0.94
N GLY A 360 -9.69 -7.37 2.19
CA GLY A 360 -9.67 -8.80 2.52
C GLY A 360 -8.52 -9.57 1.87
N ARG A 361 -7.35 -8.93 1.69
CA ARG A 361 -6.19 -9.49 0.99
C ARG A 361 -5.07 -9.91 1.94
N PRO A 362 -4.20 -10.87 1.56
CA PRO A 362 -2.98 -11.13 2.29
C PRO A 362 -2.09 -9.88 2.37
N PRO A 363 -1.54 -9.55 3.55
CA PRO A 363 -0.58 -8.47 3.68
C PRO A 363 0.72 -8.73 2.89
N LEU A 364 1.34 -7.68 2.37
CA LEU A 364 2.57 -7.73 1.57
C LEU A 364 3.84 -7.76 2.43
N ILE A 365 3.82 -7.11 3.60
CA ILE A 365 4.97 -6.99 4.49
C ILE A 365 4.75 -7.92 5.69
N SER A 366 5.28 -9.14 5.66
CA SER A 366 5.06 -10.06 6.79
C SER A 366 5.95 -9.76 7.99
N TRP A 367 5.37 -9.73 9.19
CA TRP A 367 6.13 -9.55 10.44
C TRP A 367 7.20 -10.64 10.65
N ARG A 368 6.99 -11.85 10.11
CA ARG A 368 7.90 -13.00 10.29
C ARG A 368 9.28 -12.80 9.66
N TYR A 369 9.39 -11.87 8.71
CA TYR A 369 10.64 -11.54 8.02
C TYR A 369 11.17 -10.16 8.40
N CYS A 370 10.53 -9.48 9.36
CA CYS A 370 10.88 -8.13 9.75
C CYS A 370 11.30 -8.09 11.22
N ASP A 371 12.40 -7.40 11.49
CA ASP A 371 12.82 -6.95 12.82
C ASP A 371 12.54 -5.44 12.92
N ILE A 372 11.26 -5.08 13.04
CA ILE A 372 10.80 -3.68 13.06
C ILE A 372 11.09 -3.06 14.41
N GLN A 373 12.03 -2.12 14.43
CA GLN A 373 12.41 -1.40 15.63
C GLN A 373 11.34 -0.38 16.04
N MET A 374 10.99 -0.38 17.34
CA MET A 374 10.07 0.60 17.90
C MET A 374 10.67 2.02 17.82
N PRO A 375 9.98 3.01 17.21
CA PRO A 375 10.45 4.39 17.18
C PRO A 375 10.49 5.03 18.57
N LEU A 376 11.41 5.98 18.77
CA LEU A 376 11.43 6.78 19.99
C LEU A 376 10.23 7.73 20.03
N ASP A 377 9.70 7.97 21.24
CA ASP A 377 8.59 8.88 21.47
C ASP A 377 9.04 10.36 21.51
N LEU A 378 9.65 10.79 20.41
CA LEU A 378 10.16 12.14 20.19
C LEU A 378 9.31 12.86 19.14
N SER A 379 9.21 14.18 19.22
CA SER A 379 8.76 14.98 18.08
C SER A 379 9.80 14.92 16.95
N VAL A 380 9.38 15.21 15.72
CA VAL A 380 10.33 15.28 14.60
C VAL A 380 11.31 16.44 14.83
N GLU A 381 10.87 17.53 15.44
CA GLU A 381 11.76 18.63 15.80
C GLU A 381 12.85 18.19 16.79
N GLU A 382 12.53 17.37 17.80
CA GLU A 382 13.52 16.81 18.73
C GLU A 382 14.47 15.80 18.05
N ILE A 383 14.01 15.06 17.03
CA ILE A 383 14.85 14.12 16.28
C ILE A 383 15.95 14.85 15.49
N PHE A 384 15.62 16.01 14.94
CA PHE A 384 16.51 16.83 14.11
C PHE A 384 17.24 17.92 14.90
N ALA A 385 17.01 18.02 16.21
CA ALA A 385 17.66 19.01 17.05
C ALA A 385 19.14 18.67 17.32
N ASP A 386 19.90 19.68 17.76
CA ASP A 386 21.27 19.49 18.24
C ASP A 386 21.33 18.46 19.39
N SER A 387 22.51 17.83 19.55
CA SER A 387 22.71 16.74 20.51
C SER A 387 22.23 17.08 21.92
N VAL A 388 22.48 18.29 22.41
CA VAL A 388 22.07 18.72 23.76
C VAL A 388 20.55 18.65 23.95
N VAL A 389 19.79 19.17 22.98
CA VAL A 389 18.31 19.21 23.05
C VAL A 389 17.74 17.81 22.86
N ARG A 390 18.28 17.07 21.90
CA ARG A 390 17.89 15.69 21.60
C ARG A 390 18.14 14.77 22.79
N ASP A 391 19.33 14.78 23.35
CA ASP A 391 19.74 13.88 24.44
C ASP A 391 18.93 14.20 25.72
N ALA A 392 18.62 15.48 25.96
CA ALA A 392 17.68 15.88 27.01
C ALA A 392 16.25 15.39 26.77
N ALA A 393 15.78 15.36 25.51
CA ALA A 393 14.47 14.82 25.17
C ALA A 393 14.42 13.29 25.35
N ILE A 394 15.49 12.58 24.97
CA ILE A 394 15.64 11.13 25.21
C ILE A 394 15.61 10.82 26.71
N ALA A 395 16.28 11.64 27.53
CA ALA A 395 16.28 11.47 28.98
C ALA A 395 14.91 11.72 29.65
N ARG A 396 13.93 12.30 28.93
CA ARG A 396 12.54 12.48 29.38
C ARG A 396 11.60 11.37 28.90
N LEU A 397 12.14 10.29 28.34
CA LEU A 397 11.36 9.09 28.04
C LEU A 397 11.34 8.18 29.26
N ASP A 398 10.21 7.52 29.49
CA ASP A 398 10.11 6.49 30.53
C ASP A 398 11.07 5.34 30.22
N GLU A 399 11.93 4.99 31.17
CA GLU A 399 13.03 4.03 30.97
C GLU A 399 12.55 2.62 30.58
N LYS A 400 11.36 2.22 31.04
CA LYS A 400 10.83 0.86 30.83
C LYS A 400 9.98 0.76 29.58
N SER A 401 9.06 1.70 29.40
CA SER A 401 8.09 1.67 28.32
C SER A 401 8.55 2.45 27.10
N GLY A 402 9.39 3.47 27.25
CA GLY A 402 9.83 4.37 26.18
C GLY A 402 8.79 5.42 25.76
N TRP A 403 7.67 5.56 26.51
CA TRP A 403 6.70 6.63 26.29
C TRP A 403 7.23 7.97 26.80
N ASN A 404 6.79 9.06 26.19
CA ASN A 404 7.13 10.39 26.67
C ASN A 404 6.43 10.68 28.01
N LEU A 405 7.17 11.23 28.98
CA LEU A 405 6.63 11.57 30.31
C LEU A 405 5.69 12.78 30.29
N GLU A 406 5.66 13.52 29.18
CA GLU A 406 4.83 14.71 28.98
C GLU A 406 3.38 14.37 28.59
N SER A 407 3.06 13.08 28.37
CA SER A 407 1.75 12.60 27.90
C SER A 407 1.29 13.28 26.60
N SER A 408 2.24 13.69 25.76
CA SER A 408 1.97 14.37 24.50
C SER A 408 1.68 13.35 23.38
N LEU A 409 0.55 13.52 22.71
CA LEU A 409 0.18 12.72 21.53
C LEU A 409 0.88 13.22 20.26
N MET A 410 1.41 14.44 20.29
CA MET A 410 2.01 15.14 19.14
C MET A 410 3.51 14.85 18.94
N LYS A 411 4.07 13.89 19.68
CA LYS A 411 5.46 13.44 19.58
C LYS A 411 5.59 12.15 18.75
N GLY A 412 6.17 11.09 19.30
CA GLY A 412 6.35 9.79 18.65
C GLY A 412 5.35 8.75 19.14
N THR A 413 4.31 9.16 19.87
CA THR A 413 3.26 8.26 20.36
C THR A 413 2.57 7.50 19.22
N TRP A 414 2.17 8.20 18.16
CA TRP A 414 1.42 7.59 17.06
C TRP A 414 2.18 6.49 16.30
N PRO A 415 3.45 6.66 15.87
CA PRO A 415 4.18 5.56 15.24
C PRO A 415 4.29 4.34 16.15
N ARG A 416 4.46 4.53 17.46
CA ARG A 416 4.52 3.41 18.41
C ARG A 416 3.19 2.66 18.48
N ILE A 417 2.08 3.38 18.56
CA ILE A 417 0.74 2.79 18.55
C ILE A 417 0.45 2.10 17.22
N ALA A 418 0.77 2.74 16.09
CA ALA A 418 0.61 2.16 14.77
C ALA A 418 1.33 0.82 14.63
N LEU A 419 2.54 0.67 15.19
CA LEU A 419 3.26 -0.60 15.21
C LEU A 419 2.52 -1.65 16.08
N ILE A 420 2.15 -1.29 17.31
CA ILE A 420 1.45 -2.20 18.25
C ILE A 420 0.16 -2.74 17.62
N THR A 421 -0.69 -1.84 17.10
CA THR A 421 -1.98 -2.24 16.52
C THR A 421 -1.82 -2.99 15.20
N SER A 422 -0.82 -2.66 14.39
CA SER A 422 -0.58 -3.35 13.11
C SER A 422 -0.05 -4.78 13.29
N VAL A 423 0.77 -5.03 14.32
CA VAL A 423 1.20 -6.40 14.66
C VAL A 423 0.00 -7.24 15.09
N LEU A 424 -0.86 -6.67 15.96
CA LEU A 424 -2.11 -7.32 16.35
C LEU A 424 -2.98 -7.59 15.12
N ARG A 425 -3.17 -6.59 14.24
CA ARG A 425 -3.95 -6.72 13.01
C ARG A 425 -3.44 -7.82 12.10
N GLU A 426 -2.12 -7.96 11.92
CA GLU A 426 -1.58 -9.04 11.10
C GLU A 426 -1.87 -10.43 11.68
N LYS A 427 -1.81 -10.59 13.02
CA LYS A 427 -2.22 -11.84 13.67
C LYS A 427 -3.71 -12.13 13.47
N VAL A 428 -4.57 -11.10 13.52
CA VAL A 428 -6.00 -11.23 13.24
C VAL A 428 -6.21 -11.68 11.79
N LEU A 429 -5.56 -11.01 10.82
CA LEU A 429 -5.63 -11.36 9.40
C LEU A 429 -5.09 -12.77 9.13
N GLU A 430 -4.04 -13.21 9.83
CA GLU A 430 -3.55 -14.59 9.74
C GLU A 430 -4.66 -15.58 10.09
N LEU A 431 -5.44 -15.35 11.15
CA LEU A 431 -6.57 -16.23 11.50
C LEU A 431 -7.75 -16.10 10.52
N SER A 432 -8.07 -14.88 10.08
CA SER A 432 -9.20 -14.62 9.18
C SER A 432 -9.00 -15.21 7.78
N LEU A 433 -7.79 -15.08 7.24
CA LEU A 433 -7.45 -15.45 5.86
C LEU A 433 -6.82 -16.84 5.74
N SER A 434 -6.39 -17.46 6.85
CA SER A 434 -5.84 -18.82 6.85
C SER A 434 -6.86 -19.85 6.37
N CYS A 435 -6.37 -20.85 5.64
CA CYS A 435 -7.13 -22.05 5.29
C CYS A 435 -7.11 -23.11 6.42
N GLN A 436 -6.22 -22.98 7.40
CA GLN A 436 -6.10 -23.88 8.55
C GLN A 436 -7.04 -23.43 9.66
N LEU A 437 -7.91 -24.33 10.12
CA LEU A 437 -8.96 -24.08 11.12
C LEU A 437 -8.69 -24.75 12.48
N ASP A 438 -7.52 -25.37 12.65
CA ASP A 438 -7.20 -26.13 13.86
C ASP A 438 -7.20 -25.22 15.10
N ASN A 439 -7.98 -25.63 16.11
CA ASN A 439 -8.14 -24.91 17.37
C ASN A 439 -8.57 -23.44 17.20
N LEU A 440 -9.35 -23.12 16.15
CA LEU A 440 -9.75 -21.74 15.85
C LEU A 440 -10.35 -21.00 17.05
N SER A 441 -11.30 -21.61 17.77
CA SER A 441 -11.92 -20.99 18.95
C SER A 441 -10.90 -20.62 20.02
N LEU A 442 -9.97 -21.54 20.33
CA LEU A 442 -8.91 -21.31 21.31
C LEU A 442 -7.97 -20.19 20.87
N ARG A 443 -7.58 -20.15 19.59
CA ARG A 443 -6.69 -19.12 19.04
C ARG A 443 -7.36 -17.74 19.02
N VAL A 444 -8.65 -17.68 18.70
CA VAL A 444 -9.45 -16.46 18.78
C VAL A 444 -9.53 -15.94 20.21
N GLU A 445 -9.84 -16.80 21.19
CA GLU A 445 -9.87 -16.41 22.60
C GLU A 445 -8.51 -15.94 23.12
N GLN A 446 -7.43 -16.62 22.72
CA GLN A 446 -6.07 -16.23 23.09
C GLN A 446 -5.71 -14.85 22.53
N LEU A 447 -5.99 -14.60 21.25
CA LEU A 447 -5.65 -13.34 20.60
C LEU A 447 -6.54 -12.18 21.05
N SER A 448 -7.82 -12.43 21.35
CA SER A 448 -8.70 -11.43 21.96
C SER A 448 -8.26 -11.06 23.38
N ARG A 449 -7.73 -12.03 24.14
CA ARG A 449 -7.10 -11.76 25.44
C ARG A 449 -5.84 -10.90 25.30
N GLU A 450 -4.96 -11.25 24.36
CA GLU A 450 -3.77 -10.46 24.05
C GLU A 450 -4.14 -9.01 23.66
N SER A 451 -5.14 -8.83 22.79
CA SER A 451 -5.70 -7.52 22.41
C SER A 451 -6.12 -6.70 23.64
N ARG A 452 -6.86 -7.34 24.56
CA ARG A 452 -7.34 -6.69 25.80
C ARG A 452 -6.20 -6.32 26.74
N GLU A 453 -5.23 -7.22 26.94
CA GLU A 453 -4.06 -6.97 27.78
C GLU A 453 -3.21 -5.83 27.22
N LEU A 454 -2.99 -5.80 25.90
CA LEU A 454 -2.30 -4.70 25.22
C LEU A 454 -3.03 -3.36 25.43
N ARG A 455 -4.34 -3.34 25.21
CA ARG A 455 -5.16 -2.14 25.40
C ARG A 455 -5.12 -1.64 26.85
N GLN A 456 -5.24 -2.53 27.83
CA GLN A 456 -5.18 -2.19 29.25
C GLN A 456 -3.78 -1.73 29.69
N GLY A 457 -2.73 -2.25 29.05
CA GLY A 457 -1.35 -1.84 29.31
C GLY A 457 -0.97 -0.49 28.71
N LEU A 458 -1.81 0.12 27.89
CA LEU A 458 -1.57 1.47 27.36
C LEU A 458 -1.68 2.52 28.48
N PRO A 459 -0.81 3.55 28.49
CA PRO A 459 -0.92 4.69 29.38
C PRO A 459 -2.31 5.35 29.36
N GLU A 460 -2.76 5.86 30.51
CA GLU A 460 -4.10 6.43 30.68
C GLU A 460 -4.45 7.53 29.65
N PHE A 461 -3.46 8.35 29.26
CA PHE A 461 -3.65 9.42 28.28
C PHE A 461 -3.92 8.92 26.84
N LEU A 462 -3.77 7.61 26.59
CA LEU A 462 -4.07 6.96 25.30
C LEU A 462 -5.47 6.34 25.24
N HIS A 463 -6.24 6.42 26.33
CA HIS A 463 -7.60 5.90 26.36
C HIS A 463 -8.59 6.97 25.93
N TRP A 464 -9.32 6.68 24.86
CA TRP A 464 -10.44 7.52 24.44
C TRP A 464 -11.57 7.49 25.46
N LYS A 465 -12.12 8.66 25.76
CA LYS A 465 -13.34 8.78 26.57
C LYS A 465 -14.26 9.81 25.91
N PRO A 466 -15.54 9.47 25.71
CA PRO A 466 -16.49 10.30 24.97
C PRO A 466 -16.81 11.64 25.64
N ASP A 467 -16.67 11.72 26.97
CA ASP A 467 -17.07 12.88 27.79
C ASP A 467 -15.88 13.77 28.21
N ILE A 468 -14.70 13.62 27.60
CA ILE A 468 -13.57 14.51 27.93
C ILE A 468 -13.85 15.91 27.38
N ASP A 469 -13.81 16.90 28.27
CA ASP A 469 -13.96 18.31 27.92
C ASP A 469 -12.88 18.74 26.91
N GLY A 470 -13.30 19.39 25.83
CA GLY A 470 -12.43 19.86 24.73
C GLY A 470 -11.41 20.95 25.11
N LEU A 471 -11.25 21.21 26.41
CA LEU A 471 -10.23 22.09 27.00
C LEU A 471 -8.89 21.36 27.24
N VAL A 472 -8.89 20.02 27.31
CA VAL A 472 -7.70 19.24 27.70
C VAL A 472 -6.86 18.77 26.50
N PHE A 473 -7.51 18.44 25.37
CA PHE A 473 -6.84 17.95 24.16
C PHE A 473 -7.16 18.82 22.96
N SER A 474 -6.21 18.94 22.03
CA SER A 474 -6.52 19.49 20.72
C SER A 474 -7.46 18.55 19.95
N ARG A 475 -8.17 19.10 18.96
CA ARG A 475 -9.17 18.34 18.18
C ARG A 475 -8.57 17.11 17.48
N VAL A 476 -7.34 17.25 16.97
CA VAL A 476 -6.63 16.17 16.29
C VAL A 476 -6.23 15.07 17.27
N GLU A 477 -5.86 15.43 18.50
CA GLU A 477 -5.53 14.46 19.54
C GLU A 477 -6.75 13.62 19.93
N TYR A 478 -7.93 14.24 20.02
CA TYR A 478 -9.18 13.51 20.27
C TYR A 478 -9.52 12.53 19.14
N ASP A 479 -9.33 12.94 17.88
CA ASP A 479 -9.50 12.07 16.70
C ASP A 479 -8.55 10.86 16.73
N LEU A 480 -7.28 11.07 17.11
CA LEU A 480 -6.31 10.01 17.24
C LEU A 480 -6.71 9.01 18.34
N LEU A 481 -7.10 9.48 19.52
CA LEU A 481 -7.57 8.62 20.61
C LEU A 481 -8.77 7.77 20.18
N PHE A 482 -9.74 8.40 19.51
CA PHE A 482 -10.87 7.69 18.93
C PHE A 482 -10.42 6.60 17.95
N GLY A 483 -9.46 6.90 17.06
CA GLY A 483 -8.86 5.93 16.14
C GLY A 483 -8.24 4.74 16.87
N ILE A 484 -7.47 4.96 17.94
CA ILE A 484 -6.89 3.88 18.76
C ILE A 484 -7.99 2.98 19.32
N HIS A 485 -9.04 3.58 19.89
CA HIS A 485 -10.16 2.85 20.47
C HIS A 485 -10.88 1.97 19.44
N ILE A 486 -11.21 2.54 18.28
CA ILE A 486 -11.87 1.81 17.19
C ILE A 486 -10.98 0.70 16.64
N GLU A 487 -9.67 0.90 16.50
CA GLU A 487 -8.73 -0.14 16.03
C GLU A 487 -8.74 -1.39 16.92
N PHE A 488 -8.76 -1.24 18.25
CA PHE A 488 -8.86 -2.40 19.14
C PHE A 488 -10.22 -3.10 19.02
N LEU A 489 -11.32 -2.35 18.92
CA LEU A 489 -12.65 -2.93 18.74
C LEU A 489 -12.78 -3.65 17.40
N ASP A 490 -12.23 -3.10 16.33
CA ASP A 490 -12.24 -3.71 14.99
C ASP A 490 -11.45 -5.03 14.97
N ASN A 491 -10.28 -5.06 15.63
CA ASN A 491 -9.51 -6.30 15.77
C ASN A 491 -10.33 -7.41 16.45
N ASP A 492 -10.99 -7.11 17.59
CA ASP A 492 -11.85 -8.08 18.26
C ASP A 492 -13.08 -8.44 17.41
N PHE A 493 -13.70 -7.47 16.74
CA PHE A 493 -14.82 -7.70 15.83
C PHE A 493 -14.46 -8.71 14.74
N LEU A 494 -13.34 -8.50 14.03
CA LEU A 494 -12.85 -9.39 12.97
C LEU A 494 -12.57 -10.80 13.48
N LEU A 495 -12.03 -10.95 14.70
CA LEU A 495 -11.79 -12.24 15.32
C LEU A 495 -13.09 -13.02 15.56
N TYR A 496 -14.06 -12.40 16.24
CA TYR A 496 -15.34 -13.06 16.51
C TYR A 496 -16.17 -13.24 15.23
N GLN A 497 -16.06 -12.34 14.25
CA GLN A 497 -16.69 -12.50 12.94
C GLN A 497 -16.11 -13.69 12.17
N THR A 498 -14.79 -13.89 12.25
CA THR A 498 -14.12 -15.07 11.70
C THR A 498 -14.62 -16.34 12.37
N LEU A 499 -14.66 -16.35 13.70
CA LEU A 499 -15.16 -17.49 14.47
C LEU A 499 -16.60 -17.82 14.09
N ALA A 500 -17.46 -16.81 14.00
CA ALA A 500 -18.87 -16.98 13.68
C ALA A 500 -19.08 -17.61 12.30
N ARG A 501 -18.40 -17.07 11.29
CA ARG A 501 -18.47 -17.55 9.90
C ARG A 501 -17.95 -18.98 9.75
N ARG A 502 -16.87 -19.34 10.45
CA ARG A 502 -16.21 -20.65 10.28
C ARG A 502 -16.85 -21.77 11.10
N THR A 503 -17.48 -21.45 12.23
CA THR A 503 -18.08 -22.45 13.13
C THR A 503 -19.60 -22.53 13.05
N GLN A 504 -20.25 -21.61 12.32
CA GLN A 504 -21.72 -21.46 12.28
C GLN A 504 -22.35 -21.27 13.66
N THR A 505 -21.56 -20.83 14.65
CA THR A 505 -22.05 -20.40 15.97
C THR A 505 -22.01 -18.87 16.01
N GLN A 506 -22.92 -18.22 16.73
CA GLN A 506 -22.89 -16.76 16.88
C GLN A 506 -22.34 -16.45 18.27
N PRO A 507 -21.07 -16.05 18.41
CA PRO A 507 -20.51 -15.70 19.71
C PRO A 507 -21.25 -14.49 20.26
N GLU A 508 -21.80 -14.56 21.47
CA GLU A 508 -22.61 -13.47 22.05
C GLU A 508 -21.85 -12.13 22.09
N ALA A 509 -20.53 -12.21 22.27
CA ALA A 509 -19.63 -11.07 22.33
C ALA A 509 -19.63 -10.20 21.06
N ILE A 510 -19.85 -10.77 19.86
CA ILE A 510 -19.74 -10.04 18.59
C ILE A 510 -20.80 -8.94 18.46
N ILE A 511 -22.01 -9.19 18.96
CA ILE A 511 -23.11 -8.22 18.98
C ILE A 511 -22.75 -7.05 19.90
N GLY A 512 -22.16 -7.35 21.07
CA GLY A 512 -21.68 -6.33 22.01
C GLY A 512 -20.63 -5.41 21.40
N ILE A 513 -19.63 -5.99 20.73
CA ILE A 513 -18.56 -5.23 20.07
C ILE A 513 -19.12 -4.36 18.93
N ALA A 514 -19.96 -4.92 18.07
CA ALA A 514 -20.59 -4.17 16.97
C ALA A 514 -21.43 -2.99 17.47
N ARG A 515 -22.14 -3.16 18.59
CA ARG A 515 -22.87 -2.07 19.25
C ARG A 515 -21.92 -0.98 19.76
N GLU A 516 -20.81 -1.35 20.38
CA GLU A 516 -19.82 -0.40 20.90
C GLU A 516 -19.19 0.42 19.76
N ILE A 517 -18.79 -0.24 18.66
CA ILE A 517 -18.26 0.42 17.45
C ILE A 517 -19.27 1.44 16.91
N LEU A 518 -20.52 1.01 16.68
CA LEU A 518 -21.54 1.87 16.10
C LEU A 518 -21.87 3.07 17.02
N LYS A 519 -21.97 2.83 18.33
CA LYS A 519 -22.22 3.88 19.32
C LYS A 519 -21.05 4.88 19.39
N ALA A 520 -19.82 4.40 19.37
CA ALA A 520 -18.63 5.25 19.37
C ALA A 520 -18.59 6.13 18.12
N LEU A 521 -18.85 5.56 16.93
CA LEU A 521 -18.94 6.32 15.66
C LEU A 521 -20.04 7.38 15.70
N VAL A 522 -21.26 7.03 16.13
CA VAL A 522 -22.38 7.97 16.24
C VAL A 522 -22.05 9.11 17.19
N THR A 523 -21.45 8.80 18.35
CA THR A 523 -21.03 9.80 19.34
C THR A 523 -19.99 10.74 18.73
N MET A 524 -18.96 10.18 18.09
CA MET A 524 -17.86 10.93 17.48
C MET A 524 -18.35 11.88 16.36
N ILE A 525 -19.23 11.38 15.48
CA ILE A 525 -19.79 12.17 14.38
C ILE A 525 -20.71 13.26 14.92
N SER A 526 -21.56 12.94 15.91
CA SER A 526 -22.45 13.92 16.56
C SER A 526 -21.66 15.08 17.17
N GLU A 527 -20.59 14.76 17.88
CA GLU A 527 -19.69 15.74 18.52
C GLU A 527 -19.02 16.65 17.49
N LYS A 528 -18.54 16.10 16.37
CA LYS A 528 -17.98 16.87 15.27
C LYS A 528 -19.01 17.78 14.61
N ILE A 529 -20.22 17.30 14.36
CA ILE A 529 -21.32 18.12 13.82
C ILE A 529 -21.66 19.27 14.78
N ARG A 530 -21.83 18.96 16.06
CA ARG A 530 -22.19 19.93 17.12
C ARG A 530 -21.13 21.02 17.27
N SER A 531 -19.86 20.65 17.20
CA SER A 531 -18.73 21.59 17.29
C SER A 531 -18.37 22.25 15.95
N ARG A 532 -19.17 22.04 14.90
CA ARG A 532 -18.95 22.52 13.52
C ARG A 532 -17.53 22.19 13.01
N GLN A 533 -17.02 21.04 13.42
CA GLN A 533 -15.73 20.56 12.98
C GLN A 533 -15.83 19.96 11.57
N PRO A 534 -14.78 20.09 10.76
CA PRO A 534 -14.67 19.33 9.52
C PRO A 534 -14.75 17.82 9.83
N ILE A 535 -15.68 17.13 9.19
CA ILE A 535 -15.81 15.66 9.29
C ILE A 535 -14.82 15.06 8.28
N LYS A 536 -13.53 15.13 8.63
CA LYS A 536 -12.42 14.60 7.83
C LYS A 536 -11.88 13.33 8.49
N ASP A 537 -11.28 12.45 7.70
CA ASP A 537 -10.67 11.16 8.11
C ASP A 537 -11.62 10.18 8.84
N ILE A 538 -12.94 10.38 8.71
CA ILE A 538 -13.96 9.51 9.29
C ILE A 538 -14.48 8.49 8.28
N ALA A 539 -14.37 8.79 6.98
CA ALA A 539 -14.85 7.90 5.92
C ALA A 539 -14.25 6.50 6.06
N PHE A 540 -12.97 6.40 6.41
CA PHE A 540 -12.30 5.14 6.70
C PHE A 540 -12.96 4.39 7.87
N ASN A 541 -13.08 5.02 9.04
CA ASN A 541 -13.69 4.43 10.23
C ASN A 541 -15.18 4.07 10.05
N VAL A 542 -15.88 4.81 9.21
CA VAL A 542 -17.28 4.53 8.88
C VAL A 542 -17.41 3.36 7.90
N CYS A 543 -16.52 3.27 6.92
CA CYS A 543 -16.59 2.20 5.91
C CYS A 543 -16.01 0.88 6.41
N LEU A 544 -14.87 0.89 7.10
CA LEU A 544 -14.15 -0.33 7.47
C LEU A 544 -14.76 -1.01 8.71
N PRO A 545 -14.73 -0.45 9.94
CA PRO A 545 -15.38 -1.08 11.08
C PRO A 545 -16.88 -0.75 11.18
N GLY A 546 -17.31 0.42 10.71
CA GLY A 546 -18.69 0.88 10.85
C GLY A 546 -19.71 0.08 10.05
N LEU A 547 -19.52 -0.07 8.73
CA LEU A 547 -20.46 -0.79 7.87
C LEU A 547 -20.61 -2.28 8.22
N PRO A 548 -19.54 -3.07 8.47
CA PRO A 548 -19.68 -4.46 8.89
C PRO A 548 -20.39 -4.60 10.24
N SER A 549 -20.12 -3.70 11.19
CA SER A 549 -20.82 -3.65 12.47
C SER A 549 -22.30 -3.37 12.29
N ALA A 550 -22.65 -2.37 11.47
CA ALA A 550 -24.04 -2.05 11.15
C ALA A 550 -24.73 -3.22 10.43
N GLY A 551 -24.06 -3.86 9.47
CA GLY A 551 -24.58 -5.02 8.74
C GLY A 551 -24.88 -6.21 9.64
N LEU A 552 -24.00 -6.54 10.58
CA LEU A 552 -24.24 -7.58 11.59
C LEU A 552 -25.47 -7.26 12.46
N LEU A 553 -25.59 -6.02 12.92
CA LEU A 553 -26.73 -5.59 13.75
C LEU A 553 -28.04 -5.60 12.97
N CYS A 554 -28.01 -5.21 11.69
CA CYS A 554 -29.14 -5.32 10.76
C CYS A 554 -29.58 -6.77 10.58
N ALA A 555 -28.64 -7.69 10.35
CA ALA A 555 -28.94 -9.12 10.20
C ALA A 555 -29.59 -9.69 11.48
N GLU A 556 -29.07 -9.31 12.64
CA GLU A 556 -29.62 -9.75 13.93
C GLU A 556 -31.02 -9.16 14.21
N LEU A 557 -31.25 -7.89 13.83
CA LEU A 557 -32.58 -7.27 13.92
C LEU A 557 -33.63 -8.00 13.06
N LEU A 558 -33.27 -8.39 11.84
CA LEU A 558 -34.14 -9.14 10.93
C LEU A 558 -34.42 -10.55 11.46
N ARG A 559 -33.38 -11.23 11.97
CA ARG A 559 -33.53 -12.57 12.55
C ARG A 559 -34.55 -12.55 13.68
N GLN A 560 -34.51 -11.52 14.54
CA GLN A 560 -35.46 -11.38 15.64
C GLN A 560 -36.86 -10.90 15.22
N SER A 561 -36.99 -10.09 14.17
CA SER A 561 -38.32 -9.67 13.69
C SER A 561 -39.08 -10.81 13.01
N ARG A 562 -38.38 -11.75 12.38
CA ARG A 562 -38.97 -12.91 11.69
C ARG A 562 -39.19 -14.12 12.61
N SER A 563 -38.53 -14.16 13.76
CA SER A 563 -38.67 -15.26 14.73
C SER A 563 -39.96 -15.11 15.53
N THR A 564 -40.91 -16.03 15.34
CA THR A 564 -42.13 -16.18 16.17
C THR A 564 -41.82 -16.71 17.58
N VAL A 565 -40.67 -17.36 17.73
CA VAL A 565 -40.13 -17.74 19.03
C VAL A 565 -39.44 -16.51 19.60
N ILE A 566 -39.91 -16.05 20.78
CA ILE A 566 -39.21 -15.05 21.59
C ILE A 566 -37.84 -15.65 21.90
N SER A 567 -36.85 -15.34 21.07
CA SER A 567 -35.45 -15.68 21.31
C SER A 567 -35.07 -14.96 22.59
N SER A 568 -34.97 -15.71 23.68
CA SER A 568 -34.64 -15.26 25.01
C SER A 568 -33.16 -14.88 25.10
N PHE A 569 -32.76 -13.85 24.36
CA PHE A 569 -31.53 -13.10 24.64
C PHE A 569 -31.91 -12.01 25.64
N PRO A 570 -31.67 -12.20 26.95
CA PRO A 570 -32.05 -11.22 27.95
C PRO A 570 -31.09 -10.04 27.80
N GLY A 571 -31.50 -8.99 27.08
CA GLY A 571 -30.70 -7.78 26.93
C GLY A 571 -30.39 -7.31 25.51
N PHE A 572 -31.03 -7.85 24.45
CA PHE A 572 -30.92 -7.25 23.11
C PHE A 572 -31.63 -5.88 23.07
N PRO A 573 -30.90 -4.75 22.99
CA PRO A 573 -31.49 -3.42 23.13
C PRO A 573 -31.96 -2.93 21.76
N ARG A 574 -33.05 -3.52 21.28
CA ARG A 574 -33.63 -3.28 19.95
C ARG A 574 -33.79 -1.79 19.65
N SER A 575 -34.33 -1.01 20.59
CA SER A 575 -34.55 0.43 20.42
C SER A 575 -33.24 1.22 20.21
N GLU A 576 -32.22 0.95 21.03
CA GLU A 576 -30.90 1.59 20.89
C GLU A 576 -30.25 1.28 19.54
N ILE A 577 -30.32 0.01 19.11
CA ILE A 577 -29.74 -0.42 17.84
C ILE A 577 -30.44 0.28 16.67
N ILE A 578 -31.78 0.30 16.64
CA ILE A 578 -32.56 0.99 15.60
C ILE A 578 -32.19 2.48 15.54
N GLN A 579 -32.10 3.16 16.69
CA GLN A 579 -31.71 4.57 16.75
C GLN A 579 -30.31 4.80 16.19
N ASN A 580 -29.32 4.03 16.64
CA ASN A 580 -27.94 4.18 16.20
C ASN A 580 -27.78 3.86 14.70
N LEU A 581 -28.44 2.82 14.19
CA LEU A 581 -28.45 2.50 12.75
C LEU A 581 -29.10 3.61 11.92
N THR A 582 -30.19 4.21 12.42
CA THR A 582 -30.87 5.32 11.75
C THR A 582 -29.96 6.55 11.67
N LEU A 583 -29.30 6.91 12.78
CA LEU A 583 -28.31 8.01 12.81
C LEU A 583 -27.14 7.72 11.89
N PHE A 584 -26.58 6.51 11.94
CA PHE A 584 -25.46 6.11 11.11
C PHE A 584 -25.80 6.15 9.61
N ALA A 585 -26.99 5.68 9.20
CA ALA A 585 -27.45 5.80 7.82
C ALA A 585 -27.64 7.26 7.37
N ALA A 586 -28.07 8.15 8.26
CA ALA A 586 -28.13 9.59 7.97
C ALA A 586 -26.72 10.20 7.86
N TYR A 587 -25.75 9.72 8.66
CA TYR A 587 -24.36 10.17 8.58
C TYR A 587 -23.67 9.74 7.29
N LEU A 588 -23.88 8.50 6.83
CA LEU A 588 -23.35 8.03 5.55
C LEU A 588 -23.74 8.95 4.37
N ASP A 589 -24.95 9.53 4.41
CA ASP A 589 -25.45 10.49 3.40
C ASP A 589 -24.78 11.86 3.47
N THR A 590 -24.52 12.32 4.70
CA THR A 590 -24.23 13.72 4.99
C THR A 590 -22.73 14.00 5.04
N ILE A 591 -21.94 13.02 5.49
CA ILE A 591 -20.51 13.21 5.73
C ILE A 591 -19.65 12.79 4.53
N ILE A 592 -20.10 11.79 3.75
CA ILE A 592 -19.37 11.27 2.58
C ILE A 592 -20.02 11.86 1.32
N LYS A 593 -19.32 12.77 0.67
CA LYS A 593 -19.87 13.56 -0.43
C LYS A 593 -19.76 12.83 -1.77
N PRO A 594 -20.63 13.16 -2.75
CA PRO A 594 -20.42 12.74 -4.12
C PRO A 594 -19.01 13.10 -4.56
N HIS A 595 -18.29 12.11 -5.09
CA HIS A 595 -16.89 12.14 -5.50
C HIS A 595 -15.80 11.89 -4.45
N ASP A 596 -16.16 11.65 -3.18
CA ASP A 596 -15.20 11.11 -2.22
C ASP A 596 -14.83 9.66 -2.60
N GLY A 597 -13.60 9.24 -2.30
CA GLY A 597 -13.08 7.92 -2.70
C GLY A 597 -13.97 6.74 -2.26
N ASN A 598 -14.54 6.83 -1.07
CA ASN A 598 -15.41 5.79 -0.49
C ASN A 598 -16.91 6.02 -0.69
N TYR A 599 -17.30 7.02 -1.48
CA TYR A 599 -18.70 7.38 -1.67
C TYR A 599 -19.58 6.19 -2.11
N ARG A 600 -19.08 5.36 -3.03
CA ARG A 600 -19.84 4.21 -3.54
C ARG A 600 -20.11 3.17 -2.45
N VAL A 601 -19.08 2.83 -1.66
CA VAL A 601 -19.17 1.86 -0.56
C VAL A 601 -20.14 2.37 0.51
N ALA A 602 -20.01 3.64 0.89
CA ALA A 602 -20.88 4.27 1.86
C ALA A 602 -22.35 4.29 1.42
N GLN A 603 -22.61 4.66 0.16
CA GLN A 603 -23.97 4.72 -0.38
C GLN A 603 -24.62 3.33 -0.45
N GLN A 604 -23.87 2.30 -0.81
CA GLN A 604 -24.37 0.93 -0.81
C GLN A 604 -24.77 0.48 0.60
N GLY A 605 -23.87 0.68 1.57
CA GLY A 605 -24.14 0.36 2.98
C GLY A 605 -25.35 1.11 3.54
N GLN A 606 -25.48 2.40 3.20
CA GLN A 606 -26.63 3.21 3.59
C GLN A 606 -27.96 2.64 3.07
N ARG A 607 -28.03 2.29 1.78
CA ARG A 607 -29.26 1.73 1.20
C ARG A 607 -29.65 0.43 1.88
N ALA A 608 -28.68 -0.45 2.14
CA ALA A 608 -28.92 -1.70 2.82
C ALA A 608 -29.46 -1.48 4.24
N ILE A 609 -28.84 -0.58 5.01
CA ILE A 609 -29.31 -0.26 6.38
C ILE A 609 -30.73 0.31 6.35
N ARG A 610 -31.02 1.27 5.47
CA ARG A 610 -32.37 1.85 5.33
C ARG A 610 -33.41 0.78 4.97
N HIS A 611 -33.10 -0.09 4.01
CA HIS A 611 -33.99 -1.18 3.61
C HIS A 611 -34.32 -2.12 4.78
N VAL A 612 -33.32 -2.49 5.59
CA VAL A 612 -33.55 -3.31 6.79
C VAL A 612 -34.40 -2.57 7.82
N LEU A 613 -34.12 -1.28 8.06
CA LEU A 613 -34.92 -0.48 8.98
C LEU A 613 -36.39 -0.39 8.51
N ASP A 614 -36.63 -0.20 7.22
CA ASP A 614 -37.98 -0.16 6.64
C ASP A 614 -38.72 -1.48 6.86
N GLN A 615 -38.07 -2.63 6.63
CA GLN A 615 -38.67 -3.95 6.91
C GLN A 615 -38.98 -4.19 8.39
N VAL A 616 -38.09 -3.74 9.28
CA VAL A 616 -38.20 -3.98 10.73
C VAL A 616 -39.23 -3.07 11.40
N LEU A 617 -39.46 -1.88 10.81
CA LEU A 617 -40.40 -0.86 11.32
C LEU A 617 -41.77 -0.90 10.62
N SER A 618 -41.85 -1.39 9.38
CA SER A 618 -43.13 -1.60 8.71
C SER A 618 -43.87 -2.76 9.37
N VAL A 619 -45.06 -2.48 9.87
CA VAL A 619 -45.98 -3.50 10.35
C VAL A 619 -46.68 -4.08 9.11
N GLU A 620 -46.13 -5.13 8.50
CA GLU A 620 -47.00 -6.06 7.80
C GLU A 620 -47.71 -6.89 8.87
N GLY A 621 -48.89 -6.41 9.24
CA GLY A 621 -49.84 -7.25 9.92
C GLY A 621 -50.09 -8.48 9.04
N LEU A 622 -49.71 -9.66 9.54
CA LEU A 622 -50.46 -10.87 9.27
C LEU A 622 -51.88 -10.67 9.86
N SER A 623 -52.68 -9.80 9.24
CA SER A 623 -54.11 -9.77 9.46
C SER A 623 -54.65 -11.01 8.77
N SER A 624 -54.92 -12.02 9.60
CA SER A 624 -55.88 -13.10 9.38
C SER A 624 -56.75 -12.91 8.12
N ILE A 625 -56.42 -13.62 7.04
CA ILE A 625 -57.44 -14.01 6.07
C ILE A 625 -58.20 -15.16 6.74
N VAL A 626 -59.18 -14.80 7.57
CA VAL A 626 -60.32 -15.66 7.83
C VAL A 626 -61.31 -15.35 6.71
N GLU A 627 -61.26 -16.12 5.62
CA GLU A 627 -62.45 -16.39 4.84
C GLU A 627 -62.59 -17.89 4.61
N ASP A 628 -63.76 -18.33 5.02
CA ASP A 628 -64.29 -19.67 5.13
C ASP A 628 -64.75 -20.14 3.74
N THR A 629 -64.21 -21.23 3.19
CA THR A 629 -65.02 -22.22 2.45
C THR A 629 -64.28 -23.52 2.13
N ARG A 630 -65.05 -24.60 2.25
CA ARG A 630 -64.68 -26.02 2.17
C ARG A 630 -64.20 -26.48 0.77
N THR A 631 -63.40 -27.55 0.83
CA THR A 631 -63.19 -28.64 -0.17
C THR A 631 -62.43 -28.32 -1.47
N SER A 632 -61.16 -28.74 -1.53
CA SER A 632 -60.71 -29.88 -2.36
C SER A 632 -59.22 -30.14 -2.14
N GLU A 633 -58.88 -31.38 -1.80
CA GLU A 633 -57.52 -31.89 -1.72
C GLU A 633 -56.77 -31.71 -3.05
N LYS A 634 -55.63 -31.02 -3.03
CA LYS A 634 -54.51 -31.23 -3.95
C LYS A 634 -53.21 -30.87 -3.23
N LEU A 635 -52.29 -31.84 -3.16
CA LEU A 635 -50.90 -31.63 -2.74
C LEU A 635 -50.28 -30.49 -3.57
N ILE A 636 -49.77 -29.46 -2.91
CA ILE A 636 -48.95 -28.42 -3.53
C ILE A 636 -47.56 -28.48 -2.90
N SER A 637 -46.59 -28.71 -3.78
CA SER A 637 -45.13 -28.72 -3.56
C SER A 637 -44.62 -27.37 -3.06
N ASP A 638 -43.60 -27.39 -2.20
CA ASP A 638 -42.85 -26.25 -1.61
C ASP A 638 -42.13 -25.32 -2.62
N ALA A 639 -42.58 -25.24 -3.87
CA ALA A 639 -41.92 -24.48 -4.94
C ALA A 639 -42.71 -23.24 -5.40
N SER A 640 -43.85 -22.88 -4.79
CA SER A 640 -44.70 -21.80 -5.30
C SER A 640 -44.94 -20.63 -4.33
N LEU A 641 -44.05 -20.40 -3.36
CA LEU A 641 -44.10 -19.23 -2.45
C LEU A 641 -42.99 -18.20 -2.71
N LEU A 642 -42.33 -18.27 -3.87
CA LEU A 642 -41.22 -17.39 -4.25
C LEU A 642 -41.48 -16.57 -5.51
N ASP A 643 -42.74 -16.35 -5.90
CA ASP A 643 -43.04 -15.53 -7.07
C ASP A 643 -43.49 -14.13 -6.62
N GLY A 644 -42.53 -13.22 -6.51
CA GLY A 644 -42.80 -11.81 -6.18
C GLY A 644 -41.71 -11.01 -5.46
N VAL A 645 -40.51 -11.56 -5.24
CA VAL A 645 -39.39 -10.83 -4.62
C VAL A 645 -38.25 -10.75 -5.62
N ASN A 646 -37.81 -9.53 -5.94
CA ASN A 646 -36.62 -9.30 -6.75
C ASN A 646 -35.39 -9.77 -5.93
N PHE A 647 -34.90 -10.97 -6.23
CA PHE A 647 -33.93 -11.72 -5.42
C PHE A 647 -32.48 -11.21 -5.50
N ASP A 648 -32.19 -10.17 -6.30
CA ASP A 648 -30.81 -9.78 -6.55
C ASP A 648 -30.15 -9.04 -5.35
N ASP A 649 -30.80 -8.08 -4.69
CA ASP A 649 -30.12 -7.19 -3.73
C ASP A 649 -29.79 -7.81 -2.35
N HIS A 650 -30.54 -8.82 -1.90
CA HIS A 650 -30.37 -9.42 -0.58
C HIS A 650 -29.17 -10.40 -0.52
N ASP A 651 -28.99 -11.19 -1.58
CA ASP A 651 -27.83 -12.09 -1.72
C ASP A 651 -26.55 -11.32 -2.07
N LEU A 652 -26.69 -10.18 -2.75
CA LEU A 652 -25.61 -9.21 -2.96
C LEU A 652 -25.08 -8.62 -1.65
N PHE A 653 -25.96 -8.31 -0.68
CA PHE A 653 -25.57 -7.75 0.60
C PHE A 653 -24.93 -8.78 1.54
N LEU A 654 -25.47 -10.00 1.61
CA LEU A 654 -24.90 -11.09 2.40
C LEU A 654 -23.59 -11.61 1.78
N GLY A 655 -23.54 -11.78 0.45
CA GLY A 655 -22.32 -12.16 -0.28
C GLY A 655 -21.21 -11.11 -0.18
N TRP A 656 -21.56 -9.82 -0.06
CA TRP A 656 -20.64 -8.72 0.23
C TRP A 656 -20.09 -8.79 1.67
N LEU A 657 -20.94 -9.09 2.67
CA LEU A 657 -20.52 -9.32 4.06
C LEU A 657 -19.66 -10.59 4.23
N ASP A 658 -19.84 -11.59 3.36
CA ASP A 658 -19.10 -12.85 3.34
C ASP A 658 -17.73 -12.75 2.65
N GLY A 659 -17.32 -11.58 2.17
CA GLY A 659 -16.01 -11.37 1.56
C GLY A 659 -15.87 -11.96 0.15
N ASN A 660 -16.98 -12.35 -0.50
CA ASN A 660 -17.00 -12.84 -1.88
C ASN A 660 -16.92 -11.67 -2.88
N MET A 661 -15.83 -10.90 -2.83
CA MET A 661 -15.49 -9.95 -3.90
C MET A 661 -15.13 -10.65 -5.23
N GLN A 662 -14.91 -11.97 -5.23
CA GLN A 662 -14.50 -12.73 -6.42
C GLN A 662 -15.60 -12.89 -7.48
N HIS A 663 -16.88 -12.70 -7.13
CA HIS A 663 -17.98 -12.84 -8.09
C HIS A 663 -18.49 -11.52 -8.71
N MET A 664 -17.89 -10.37 -8.37
CA MET A 664 -18.36 -9.08 -8.89
C MET A 664 -17.68 -8.62 -10.19
N SER A 665 -16.73 -9.38 -10.75
CA SER A 665 -16.13 -9.07 -12.06
C SER A 665 -16.89 -9.64 -13.26
N ASP A 666 -17.65 -10.72 -13.07
CA ASP A 666 -18.14 -11.52 -14.21
C ASP A 666 -19.60 -11.21 -14.60
N SER A 667 -20.34 -10.45 -13.77
CA SER A 667 -21.74 -10.07 -14.04
C SER A 667 -21.88 -8.89 -15.04
N TRP A 668 -20.81 -8.11 -15.29
CA TRP A 668 -20.88 -6.96 -16.20
C TRP A 668 -20.79 -7.29 -17.70
N LEU A 669 -20.40 -8.51 -18.08
CA LEU A 669 -20.28 -8.91 -19.49
C LEU A 669 -21.57 -9.51 -20.11
N GLY A 670 -22.66 -9.62 -19.34
CA GLY A 670 -23.94 -10.16 -19.82
C GLY A 670 -24.89 -9.14 -20.48
N TRP A 671 -24.60 -7.84 -20.38
CA TRP A 671 -25.53 -6.78 -20.81
C TRP A 671 -25.14 -6.05 -22.11
N VAL A 672 -24.16 -6.58 -22.86
CA VAL A 672 -23.88 -6.16 -24.23
C VAL A 672 -24.18 -7.33 -25.16
N ASN A 673 -25.45 -7.45 -25.58
CA ASN A 673 -25.95 -7.97 -26.86
C ASN A 673 -27.40 -8.47 -26.70
N PHE A 674 -28.39 -7.68 -27.12
CA PHE A 674 -29.28 -7.94 -28.27
C PHE A 674 -30.51 -7.00 -28.19
N THR A 675 -30.73 -6.33 -29.33
CA THR A 675 -31.85 -5.45 -29.76
C THR A 675 -32.09 -4.14 -29.02
#